data_AF-A0A0L0US03-F1
#
_entry.id   AF-A0A0L0US03-F1
#
_cell.length_a   1.000
_cell.length_b   1.000
_cell.length_c   1.000
_cell.angle_alpha   90.00
_cell.angle_beta   90.00
_cell.angle_gamma   90.00
#
_symmetry.space_group_name_H-M   'P 1'
#
loop_
_entity.id
_entity.type
_entity.pdbx_description
1 polymer ?
#
loop_
_entity_poly.entity_id
_entity_poly.type
_entity_poly.pdbx_seq_one_letter_code
_entity_poly.pdbx_strand_id
1 'polypeptide(L)'
;EEGAFTYKCKWCPKSVRVNKSTDSNLKTHRDGSLHGNQLRKSCVGRAKAITQGANLPESAEQKDAAKVKKAGPGGTLTNYVQKGRFDVKVMNQILVFWIIRHALPWARFADYLLSVAIDYCNPNARVYTRTWAANQARKLYVTLQRQVITDIKNSDSKISLVADVWTTKEMGVRLAALGFKVRLLAPQRQIFGGALCKCHHQAPAPQPDKFEVFASFLSTPSTDIIVSYSYILALTTDSGSNNFTMAREMSTLIGQANGDFEHYIDHHPRCFCHVLALILGAGLKNLRLSCAIEPPANKPMYFPTLTTVEEVKDEDEHRGDNDAGDSDIQEVNDDADDEIEEIDPDDASEGEQSPLEAEPPSLPSAERGIGYTLMKVDYICRRISSSAAQRSEFKLVAKSQLYTGPGLIAGYGIRWNVAYNSWVRAYQAKKVINQMLDDKTDRLAGKAASAHFFKGYEISKKEWENINSLTIILEEFLALTLRMEDDGPNALMILYEYYRLIDNLERRKNAPEFIVLKAMFDPMIKIAKKYQTLALQCHPILLATILHPAWRLGLIQDKYLEHINVAKELLQSAFKAKSEAHKKMTPQATNLESPGESDGDEFNYYPEKSGASQEDTELKKYIDGQWPLSKKGDALQWWKVSPATLLHIQ
;
A
#
# COMPACT_ATOMS: atom_id res chain seq x y z
N GLU A 1 -77.76 26.69 -8.55
CA GLU A 1 -76.45 26.11 -8.93
C GLU A 1 -76.08 26.60 -10.33
N GLU A 2 -75.17 27.57 -10.47
CA GLU A 2 -74.71 28.07 -11.77
C GLU A 2 -73.25 28.57 -11.63
N GLY A 3 -72.22 28.11 -12.32
CA GLY A 3 -72.00 27.06 -13.31
C GLY A 3 -70.49 27.06 -13.55
N ALA A 4 -69.84 25.90 -13.44
CA ALA A 4 -68.39 25.77 -13.63
C ALA A 4 -68.03 25.87 -15.12
N PHE A 5 -67.02 26.67 -15.46
CA PHE A 5 -66.60 26.86 -16.84
C PHE A 5 -65.85 25.62 -17.35
N THR A 6 -66.14 25.21 -18.59
CA THR A 6 -65.45 24.09 -19.24
C THR A 6 -64.68 24.61 -20.44
N TYR A 7 -63.36 24.46 -20.43
CA TYR A 7 -62.46 24.90 -21.49
C TYR A 7 -62.04 23.72 -22.36
N LYS A 8 -62.15 23.86 -23.69
CA LYS A 8 -61.62 22.88 -24.64
C LYS A 8 -60.13 23.12 -24.86
N CYS A 9 -59.32 22.06 -24.75
CA CYS A 9 -57.90 22.16 -25.08
C CYS A 9 -57.71 22.27 -26.59
N LYS A 10 -56.91 23.23 -27.05
CA LYS A 10 -56.60 23.41 -28.48
C LYS A 10 -55.75 22.27 -29.06
N TRP A 11 -55.04 21.54 -28.21
CA TRP A 11 -53.99 20.59 -28.60
C TRP A 11 -54.33 19.13 -28.32
N CYS A 12 -55.42 18.86 -27.61
CA CYS A 12 -55.90 17.51 -27.35
C CYS A 12 -57.44 17.49 -27.25
N PRO A 13 -58.09 16.32 -27.40
CA PRO A 13 -59.56 16.24 -27.43
C PRO A 13 -60.22 16.45 -26.05
N LYS A 14 -59.46 16.71 -24.98
CA LYS A 14 -60.00 16.84 -23.62
C LYS A 14 -60.57 18.23 -23.35
N SER A 15 -61.65 18.26 -22.59
CA SER A 15 -62.22 19.46 -22.00
C SER A 15 -61.92 19.48 -20.50
N VAL A 16 -61.52 20.64 -19.96
CA VAL A 16 -61.12 20.80 -18.56
C VAL A 16 -62.12 21.70 -17.87
N ARG A 17 -62.73 21.18 -16.80
CA ARG A 17 -63.66 21.92 -15.95
C ARG A 17 -62.87 22.75 -14.93
N VAL A 18 -63.24 24.00 -14.77
CA VAL A 18 -62.53 24.99 -13.95
C VAL A 18 -63.51 25.63 -12.96
N ASN A 19 -63.06 25.77 -11.72
CA ASN A 19 -63.79 26.51 -10.69
C ASN A 19 -63.51 28.01 -10.85
N LYS A 20 -64.48 28.89 -10.57
CA LYS A 20 -64.33 30.35 -10.73
C LYS A 20 -63.17 30.93 -9.92
N SER A 21 -62.81 30.29 -8.80
CA SER A 21 -61.76 30.77 -7.90
C SER A 21 -60.33 30.40 -8.29
N THR A 22 -60.11 29.41 -9.18
CA THR A 22 -58.75 28.95 -9.51
C THR A 22 -58.63 28.35 -10.91
N ASP A 23 -57.49 28.55 -11.56
CA ASP A 23 -57.11 27.92 -12.83
C ASP A 23 -56.32 26.60 -12.65
N SER A 24 -56.32 26.03 -11.43
CA SER A 24 -55.46 24.90 -11.05
C SER A 24 -55.64 23.65 -11.93
N ASN A 25 -56.88 23.37 -12.36
CA ASN A 25 -57.17 22.26 -13.26
C ASN A 25 -56.58 22.49 -14.67
N LEU A 26 -56.54 23.73 -15.15
CA LEU A 26 -55.90 24.07 -16.43
C LEU A 26 -54.39 23.88 -16.35
N LYS A 27 -53.77 24.34 -15.27
CA LYS A 27 -52.33 24.15 -15.01
C LYS A 27 -51.97 22.67 -14.89
N THR A 28 -52.76 21.91 -14.13
CA THR A 28 -52.57 20.46 -13.96
C THR A 28 -52.73 19.72 -15.29
N HIS A 29 -53.69 20.11 -16.13
CA HIS A 29 -53.81 19.54 -17.48
C HIS A 29 -52.62 19.92 -18.37
N ARG A 30 -52.18 21.18 -18.34
CA ARG A 30 -51.11 21.71 -19.21
C ARG A 30 -49.73 21.15 -18.87
N ASP A 31 -49.39 21.12 -17.58
CA ASP A 31 -48.03 20.86 -17.10
C ASP A 31 -47.92 19.52 -16.35
N GLY A 32 -49.06 18.88 -16.03
CA GLY A 32 -49.09 17.74 -15.11
C GLY A 32 -49.03 18.21 -13.65
N SER A 33 -49.07 17.27 -12.71
CA SER A 33 -48.88 17.58 -11.29
C SER A 33 -48.11 16.48 -10.59
N LEU A 34 -47.27 16.87 -9.62
CA LEU A 34 -46.53 15.96 -8.76
C LEU A 34 -46.93 16.23 -7.30
N HIS A 35 -47.70 15.34 -6.70
CA HIS A 35 -48.01 15.38 -5.26
C HIS A 35 -47.51 14.06 -4.63
N GLY A 36 -46.47 14.14 -3.79
CA GLY A 36 -45.79 12.95 -3.27
C GLY A 36 -45.20 12.09 -4.40
N ASN A 37 -45.52 10.78 -4.41
CA ASN A 37 -45.13 9.82 -5.47
C ASN A 37 -46.16 9.69 -6.61
N GLN A 38 -47.25 10.46 -6.61
CA GLN A 38 -48.26 10.37 -7.67
C GLN A 38 -48.01 11.39 -8.76
N LEU A 39 -47.59 10.90 -9.93
CA LEU A 39 -47.38 11.68 -11.14
C LEU A 39 -48.66 11.71 -11.98
N ARG A 40 -49.23 12.90 -12.20
CA ARG A 40 -50.21 13.13 -13.27
C ARG A 40 -49.49 13.68 -14.49
N LYS A 41 -49.64 12.98 -15.61
CA LYS A 41 -49.03 13.35 -16.89
C LYS A 41 -49.52 14.70 -17.40
N SER A 42 -48.65 15.40 -18.11
CA SER A 42 -48.99 16.64 -18.80
C SER A 42 -49.89 16.38 -20.03
N CYS A 43 -50.39 17.44 -20.64
CA CYS A 43 -51.27 17.34 -21.81
C CYS A 43 -50.56 16.59 -22.96
N VAL A 44 -51.21 15.59 -23.55
CA VAL A 44 -50.68 14.83 -24.68
C VAL A 44 -50.39 15.71 -25.92
N GLY A 45 -51.07 16.85 -26.04
CA GLY A 45 -50.87 17.84 -27.10
C GLY A 45 -49.71 18.80 -26.87
N ARG A 46 -49.03 18.70 -25.72
CA ARG A 46 -48.00 19.67 -25.29
C ARG A 46 -46.82 19.76 -26.26
N ALA A 47 -46.32 18.63 -26.76
CA ALA A 47 -45.20 18.62 -27.72
C ALA A 47 -45.56 19.39 -28.99
N LYS A 48 -46.78 19.22 -29.51
CA LYS A 48 -47.30 19.96 -30.67
C LYS A 48 -47.45 21.46 -30.38
N ALA A 49 -47.82 21.83 -29.16
CA ALA A 49 -47.90 23.23 -28.76
C ALA A 49 -46.51 23.89 -28.75
N ILE A 50 -45.49 23.20 -28.22
CA ILE A 50 -44.10 23.69 -28.17
C ILE A 50 -43.52 23.83 -29.58
N THR A 51 -43.73 22.85 -30.47
CA THR A 51 -43.25 22.95 -31.86
C THR A 51 -43.92 24.08 -32.65
N GLN A 52 -45.12 24.52 -32.26
CA GLN A 52 -45.80 25.69 -32.81
C GLN A 52 -45.48 26.99 -32.05
N GLY A 53 -44.40 27.00 -31.24
CA GLY A 53 -43.86 28.20 -30.61
C GLY A 53 -44.42 28.55 -29.22
N ALA A 54 -45.18 27.65 -28.57
CA ALA A 54 -45.67 27.91 -27.22
C ALA A 54 -44.54 27.83 -26.18
N ASN A 55 -44.34 28.92 -25.43
CA ASN A 55 -43.43 28.94 -24.27
C ASN A 55 -44.13 28.35 -23.04
N LEU A 56 -43.80 27.10 -22.68
CA LEU A 56 -44.42 26.36 -21.58
C LEU A 56 -43.41 26.00 -20.49
N PRO A 57 -43.78 26.08 -19.20
CA PRO A 57 -42.89 25.75 -18.08
C PRO A 57 -42.61 24.25 -18.01
N GLU A 58 -41.47 23.84 -17.47
CA GLU A 58 -41.07 22.42 -17.35
C GLU A 58 -42.21 21.53 -16.78
N SER A 59 -42.50 20.40 -17.46
CA SER A 59 -43.59 19.51 -17.09
C SER A 59 -43.29 18.74 -15.81
N ALA A 60 -44.34 18.23 -15.14
CA ALA A 60 -44.19 17.36 -13.98
C ALA A 60 -43.37 16.10 -14.29
N GLU A 61 -43.47 15.57 -15.51
CA GLU A 61 -42.69 14.43 -16.00
C GLU A 61 -41.20 14.78 -16.15
N GLN A 62 -40.89 15.98 -16.66
CA GLN A 62 -39.51 16.46 -16.77
C GLN A 62 -38.90 16.72 -15.38
N LYS A 63 -39.66 17.32 -14.47
CA LYS A 63 -39.25 17.53 -13.07
C LYS A 63 -38.99 16.23 -12.31
N ASP A 64 -39.80 15.20 -12.56
CA ASP A 64 -39.61 13.87 -11.98
C ASP A 64 -38.36 13.18 -12.54
N ALA A 65 -38.16 13.24 -13.87
CA ALA A 65 -36.96 12.71 -14.53
C ALA A 65 -35.67 13.44 -14.08
N ALA A 66 -35.74 14.74 -13.81
CA ALA A 66 -34.62 15.53 -13.31
C ALA A 66 -34.23 15.15 -11.86
N LYS A 67 -35.20 14.74 -11.02
CA LYS A 67 -34.90 14.17 -9.69
C LYS A 67 -34.16 12.84 -9.79
N VAL A 68 -34.52 11.99 -10.75
CA VAL A 68 -33.82 10.72 -11.01
C VAL A 68 -32.39 10.96 -11.51
N LYS A 69 -32.15 11.99 -12.33
CA LYS A 69 -30.81 12.33 -12.83
C LYS A 69 -29.87 13.00 -11.82
N LYS A 70 -30.40 13.58 -10.73
CA LYS A 70 -29.58 14.14 -9.62
C LYS A 70 -29.09 13.10 -8.61
N ALA A 71 -29.49 11.83 -8.75
CA ALA A 71 -28.84 10.73 -8.05
C ALA A 71 -27.54 10.39 -8.81
N GLY A 72 -26.42 10.97 -8.35
CA GLY A 72 -25.09 10.53 -8.80
C GLY A 72 -24.83 9.05 -8.45
N PRO A 73 -23.66 8.50 -8.79
CA PRO A 73 -23.28 7.10 -8.51
C PRO A 73 -23.04 6.81 -7.02
N GLY A 74 -23.66 7.58 -6.12
CA GLY A 74 -23.66 7.38 -4.68
C GLY A 74 -24.88 6.56 -4.24
N GLY A 75 -24.65 5.28 -3.95
CA GLY A 75 -25.35 4.58 -2.87
C GLY A 75 -26.49 3.66 -3.27
N THR A 76 -26.13 2.42 -3.64
CA THR A 76 -27.04 1.25 -3.55
C THR A 76 -27.64 1.11 -2.15
N LEU A 77 -26.95 1.58 -1.10
CA LEU A 77 -27.38 1.57 0.31
C LEU A 77 -28.48 2.59 0.63
N THR A 78 -28.43 3.81 0.09
CA THR A 78 -29.43 4.86 0.36
C THR A 78 -30.80 4.56 -0.25
N ASN A 79 -30.84 3.75 -1.31
CA ASN A 79 -32.10 3.26 -1.90
C ASN A 79 -32.89 2.34 -0.95
N TYR A 80 -32.21 1.60 -0.05
CA TYR A 80 -32.88 0.76 0.94
C TYR A 80 -33.54 1.55 2.07
N VAL A 81 -33.04 2.76 2.36
CA VAL A 81 -33.51 3.60 3.48
C VAL A 81 -34.76 4.42 3.10
N GLN A 82 -34.94 4.77 1.84
CA GLN A 82 -35.94 5.78 1.45
C GLN A 82 -37.33 5.23 1.05
N LYS A 83 -37.50 3.91 0.82
CA LYS A 83 -38.77 3.37 0.27
C LYS A 83 -39.23 1.97 0.77
N GLY A 84 -38.50 1.29 1.66
CA GLY A 84 -38.81 -0.11 2.04
C GLY A 84 -39.52 -0.29 3.38
N ARG A 85 -40.38 -1.33 3.50
CA ARG A 85 -40.72 -1.93 4.81
C ARG A 85 -39.46 -2.58 5.38
N PHE A 86 -39.36 -2.67 6.71
CA PHE A 86 -38.25 -3.36 7.36
C PHE A 86 -38.12 -4.80 6.84
N ASP A 87 -36.92 -5.17 6.43
CA ASP A 87 -36.56 -6.52 6.00
C ASP A 87 -35.30 -6.96 6.78
N VAL A 88 -35.46 -8.01 7.58
CA VAL A 88 -34.42 -8.55 8.46
C VAL A 88 -33.21 -9.07 7.67
N LYS A 89 -33.40 -9.58 6.46
CA LYS A 89 -32.31 -10.06 5.60
C LYS A 89 -31.52 -8.89 5.05
N VAL A 90 -32.18 -7.81 4.64
CA VAL A 90 -31.52 -6.58 4.17
C VAL A 90 -30.69 -5.94 5.30
N MET A 91 -31.24 -5.86 6.52
CA MET A 91 -30.49 -5.39 7.69
C MET A 91 -29.20 -6.20 7.90
N ASN A 92 -29.29 -7.53 7.87
CA ASN A 92 -28.12 -8.39 8.04
C ASN A 92 -27.11 -8.27 6.88
N GLN A 93 -27.56 -8.04 5.64
CA GLN A 93 -26.66 -7.74 4.53
C GLN A 93 -25.90 -6.41 4.74
N ILE A 94 -26.57 -5.39 5.28
CA ILE A 94 -25.92 -4.11 5.64
C ILE A 94 -24.87 -4.33 6.73
N LEU A 95 -25.17 -5.15 7.75
CA LEU A 95 -24.19 -5.52 8.78
C LEU A 95 -22.98 -6.26 8.19
N VAL A 96 -23.18 -7.14 7.19
CA VAL A 96 -22.08 -7.81 6.47
C VAL A 96 -21.22 -6.76 5.73
N PHE A 97 -21.84 -5.81 5.03
CA PHE A 97 -21.11 -4.72 4.38
C PHE A 97 -20.33 -3.85 5.38
N TRP A 98 -20.91 -3.58 6.54
CA TRP A 98 -20.26 -2.82 7.61
C TRP A 98 -18.99 -3.55 8.09
N ILE A 99 -19.08 -4.82 8.47
CA ILE A 99 -17.90 -5.53 8.96
C ILE A 99 -16.82 -5.72 7.88
N ILE A 100 -17.20 -5.92 6.61
CA ILE A 100 -16.24 -6.00 5.50
C ILE A 100 -15.54 -4.66 5.29
N ARG A 101 -16.29 -3.55 5.24
CA ARG A 101 -15.73 -2.21 4.98
C ARG A 101 -14.80 -1.71 6.09
N HIS A 102 -15.02 -2.16 7.33
CA HIS A 102 -14.24 -1.77 8.48
C HIS A 102 -13.28 -2.87 8.97
N ALA A 103 -13.12 -3.95 8.20
CA ALA A 103 -12.26 -5.09 8.56
C ALA A 103 -12.51 -5.63 9.98
N LEU A 104 -13.78 -5.73 10.39
CA LEU A 104 -14.18 -6.18 11.72
C LEU A 104 -14.33 -7.70 11.80
N PRO A 105 -14.07 -8.33 12.96
CA PRO A 105 -14.25 -9.77 13.12
C PRO A 105 -15.70 -10.24 12.91
N TRP A 106 -15.88 -11.41 12.30
CA TRP A 106 -17.20 -12.06 12.17
C TRP A 106 -17.89 -12.28 13.53
N ALA A 107 -17.11 -12.35 14.62
CA ALA A 107 -17.59 -12.44 15.99
C ALA A 107 -18.55 -11.30 16.37
N ARG A 108 -18.54 -10.16 15.66
CA ARG A 108 -19.52 -9.08 15.86
C ARG A 108 -20.97 -9.52 15.65
N PHE A 109 -21.22 -10.54 14.82
CA PHE A 109 -22.56 -11.12 14.66
C PHE A 109 -23.01 -11.98 15.86
N ALA A 110 -22.13 -12.20 16.85
CA ALA A 110 -22.43 -12.86 18.11
C ALA A 110 -22.30 -11.91 19.32
N ASP A 111 -22.12 -10.60 19.07
CA ASP A 111 -21.98 -9.61 20.13
C ASP A 111 -23.32 -9.38 20.84
N TYR A 112 -23.31 -9.57 22.16
CA TYR A 112 -24.52 -9.47 22.99
C TYR A 112 -25.09 -8.06 23.01
N LEU A 113 -24.26 -7.03 23.23
CA LEU A 113 -24.72 -5.64 23.33
C LEU A 113 -25.22 -5.11 21.98
N LEU A 114 -24.57 -5.50 20.88
CA LEU A 114 -25.05 -5.18 19.54
C LEU A 114 -26.43 -5.78 19.28
N SER A 115 -26.63 -7.04 19.68
CA SER A 115 -27.92 -7.72 19.53
C SER A 115 -29.01 -7.02 20.36
N VAL A 116 -28.74 -6.73 21.64
CA VAL A 116 -29.66 -6.00 22.53
C VAL A 116 -30.01 -4.62 21.96
N ALA A 117 -29.03 -3.89 21.43
CA ALA A 117 -29.27 -2.57 20.84
C ALA A 117 -30.16 -2.64 19.60
N ILE A 118 -29.99 -3.66 18.76
CA ILE A 118 -30.80 -3.88 17.55
C ILE A 118 -32.23 -4.29 17.92
N ASP A 119 -32.38 -5.20 18.88
CA ASP A 119 -33.68 -5.68 19.37
C ASP A 119 -34.47 -4.53 20.02
N TYR A 120 -33.79 -3.65 20.78
CA TYR A 120 -34.39 -2.44 21.35
C TYR A 120 -34.92 -1.49 20.27
N CYS A 121 -34.18 -1.34 19.15
CA CYS A 121 -34.61 -0.47 18.05
C CYS A 121 -35.79 -1.05 17.26
N ASN A 122 -35.88 -2.38 17.13
CA ASN A 122 -36.97 -3.05 16.44
C ASN A 122 -37.15 -4.50 16.93
N PRO A 123 -38.29 -4.86 17.54
CA PRO A 123 -38.53 -6.20 18.07
C PRO A 123 -38.62 -7.30 17.00
N ASN A 124 -38.79 -6.94 15.72
CA ASN A 124 -38.76 -7.88 14.60
C ASN A 124 -37.35 -8.05 14.01
N ALA A 125 -36.36 -7.30 14.50
CA ALA A 125 -34.99 -7.47 14.07
C ALA A 125 -34.37 -8.70 14.74
N ARG A 126 -33.50 -9.37 13.99
CA ARG A 126 -32.68 -10.47 14.51
C ARG A 126 -31.35 -10.48 13.78
N VAL A 127 -30.26 -10.41 14.53
CA VAL A 127 -28.92 -10.60 13.97
C VAL A 127 -28.72 -12.07 13.65
N TYR A 128 -28.23 -12.36 12.45
CA TYR A 128 -27.92 -13.72 12.01
C TYR A 128 -26.61 -14.23 12.60
N THR A 129 -26.30 -15.50 12.38
CA THR A 129 -25.10 -16.11 12.96
C THR A 129 -23.82 -15.64 12.27
N ARG A 130 -22.69 -15.70 12.99
CA ARG A 130 -21.34 -15.49 12.43
C ARG A 130 -21.08 -16.35 11.18
N THR A 131 -21.56 -17.59 11.17
CA THR A 131 -21.41 -18.53 10.05
C THR A 131 -22.20 -18.06 8.83
N TRP A 132 -23.41 -17.52 9.03
CA TRP A 132 -24.17 -16.94 7.94
C TRP A 132 -23.45 -15.73 7.33
N ALA A 133 -22.93 -14.83 8.17
CA ALA A 133 -22.19 -13.65 7.72
C ALA A 133 -20.95 -14.04 6.90
N ALA A 134 -20.16 -15.01 7.39
CA ALA A 134 -19.00 -15.53 6.68
C ALA A 134 -19.38 -16.16 5.32
N ASN A 135 -20.47 -16.95 5.28
CA ASN A 135 -20.97 -17.54 4.03
C ASN A 135 -21.45 -16.48 3.03
N GLN A 136 -22.11 -15.41 3.48
CA GLN A 136 -22.51 -14.30 2.60
C GLN A 136 -21.30 -13.53 2.06
N ALA A 137 -20.32 -13.25 2.92
CA ALA A 137 -19.07 -12.61 2.50
C ALA A 137 -18.33 -13.45 1.46
N ARG A 138 -18.26 -14.79 1.63
CA ARG A 138 -17.71 -15.71 0.64
C ARG A 138 -18.46 -15.65 -0.69
N LYS A 139 -19.80 -15.66 -0.67
CA LYS A 139 -20.62 -15.55 -1.89
C LYS A 139 -20.38 -14.22 -2.62
N LEU A 140 -20.31 -13.13 -1.86
CA LEU A 140 -19.99 -11.80 -2.39
C LEU A 140 -18.59 -11.79 -3.02
N TYR A 141 -17.60 -12.34 -2.31
CA TYR A 141 -16.23 -12.48 -2.82
C TYR A 141 -16.20 -13.21 -4.16
N VAL A 142 -16.76 -14.42 -4.24
CA VAL A 142 -16.77 -15.22 -5.49
C VAL A 142 -17.52 -14.48 -6.62
N THR A 143 -18.59 -13.74 -6.29
CA THR A 143 -19.32 -12.95 -7.29
C THR A 143 -18.48 -11.79 -7.83
N LEU A 144 -17.84 -11.03 -6.93
CA LEU A 144 -16.96 -9.92 -7.30
C LEU A 144 -15.72 -10.42 -8.06
N GLN A 145 -15.17 -11.55 -7.65
CA GLN A 145 -14.03 -12.20 -8.31
C GLN A 145 -14.37 -12.59 -9.77
N ARG A 146 -15.54 -13.20 -10.01
CA ARG A 146 -15.98 -13.51 -11.39
C ARG A 146 -16.15 -12.25 -12.24
N GLN A 147 -16.70 -11.18 -11.67
CA GLN A 147 -16.83 -9.90 -12.36
C GLN A 147 -15.46 -9.33 -12.72
N VAL A 148 -14.53 -9.35 -11.76
CA VAL A 148 -13.15 -8.94 -11.97
C VAL A 148 -12.49 -9.73 -13.08
N ILE A 149 -12.58 -11.06 -13.07
CA ILE A 149 -11.98 -11.90 -14.13
C ILE A 149 -12.61 -11.59 -15.49
N THR A 150 -13.92 -11.37 -15.52
CA THR A 150 -14.63 -10.97 -16.75
C THR A 150 -14.10 -9.62 -17.26
N ASP A 151 -13.93 -8.64 -16.36
CA ASP A 151 -13.38 -7.33 -16.70
C ASP A 151 -11.94 -7.46 -17.23
N ILE A 152 -11.12 -8.34 -16.66
CA ILE A 152 -9.74 -8.55 -17.11
C ILE A 152 -9.69 -9.21 -18.49
N LYS A 153 -10.49 -10.27 -18.71
CA LYS A 153 -10.59 -10.95 -20.01
C LYS A 153 -11.08 -10.01 -21.11
N ASN A 154 -11.99 -9.09 -20.77
CA ASN A 154 -12.50 -8.07 -21.67
C ASN A 154 -11.58 -6.84 -21.78
N SER A 155 -10.51 -6.77 -20.99
CA SER A 155 -9.55 -5.67 -21.08
C SER A 155 -8.49 -5.99 -22.15
N ASP A 156 -8.16 -5.00 -22.96
CA ASP A 156 -7.00 -5.07 -23.87
C ASP A 156 -5.66 -4.81 -23.15
N SER A 157 -5.68 -4.79 -21.81
CA SER A 157 -4.54 -4.47 -20.95
C SER A 157 -3.89 -5.72 -20.36
N LYS A 158 -2.58 -5.63 -20.12
CA LYS A 158 -1.86 -6.58 -19.29
C LYS A 158 -2.04 -6.23 -17.80
N ILE A 159 -1.75 -7.19 -16.93
CA ILE A 159 -1.81 -7.06 -15.48
C ILE A 159 -0.41 -7.10 -14.88
N SER A 160 -0.19 -6.31 -13.84
CA SER A 160 0.99 -6.46 -12.97
C SER A 160 0.55 -7.09 -11.65
N LEU A 161 1.32 -8.08 -11.20
CA LEU A 161 1.17 -8.75 -9.93
C LEU A 161 2.20 -8.19 -8.95
N VAL A 162 1.78 -7.87 -7.74
CA VAL A 162 2.68 -7.59 -6.62
C VAL A 162 2.47 -8.67 -5.57
N ALA A 163 3.52 -9.40 -5.24
CA ALA A 163 3.53 -10.39 -4.17
C ALA A 163 4.17 -9.79 -2.91
N ASP A 164 3.50 -9.97 -1.77
CA ASP A 164 4.06 -9.67 -0.45
C ASP A 164 4.08 -10.96 0.35
N VAL A 165 5.28 -11.43 0.72
CA VAL A 165 5.48 -12.64 1.51
C VAL A 165 5.98 -12.25 2.88
N TRP A 166 5.27 -12.68 3.92
CA TRP A 166 5.74 -12.49 5.28
C TRP A 166 5.51 -13.74 6.12
N THR A 167 6.33 -13.87 7.16
CA THR A 167 6.17 -14.92 8.15
C THR A 167 5.73 -14.32 9.47
N THR A 168 4.76 -14.96 10.13
CA THR A 168 4.37 -14.63 11.50
C THR A 168 4.67 -15.80 12.42
N LYS A 169 5.21 -15.50 13.60
CA LYS A 169 5.30 -16.46 14.72
C LYS A 169 4.09 -16.22 15.61
N GLU A 170 3.08 -17.08 15.52
CA GLU A 170 1.97 -17.10 16.46
C GLU A 170 1.89 -18.50 17.10
N MET A 171 1.91 -18.56 18.44
CA MET A 171 1.66 -19.79 19.22
C MET A 171 2.40 -21.04 18.72
N GLY A 172 3.72 -20.97 18.55
CA GLY A 172 4.54 -22.12 18.13
C GLY A 172 4.39 -22.53 16.65
N VAL A 173 3.58 -21.81 15.86
CA VAL A 173 3.37 -22.06 14.42
C VAL A 173 3.96 -20.91 13.61
N ARG A 174 4.75 -21.23 12.58
CA ARG A 174 5.16 -20.24 11.56
C ARG A 174 4.12 -20.25 10.44
N LEU A 175 3.36 -19.17 10.32
CA LEU A 175 2.48 -18.97 9.16
C LEU A 175 3.27 -18.23 8.08
N ALA A 176 3.19 -18.72 6.85
CA ALA A 176 3.63 -17.98 5.67
C ALA A 176 2.38 -17.42 4.99
N ALA A 177 2.34 -16.10 4.83
CA ALA A 177 1.27 -15.42 4.14
C ALA A 177 1.81 -14.87 2.83
N LEU A 178 0.98 -14.95 1.80
CA LEU A 178 1.28 -14.44 0.48
C LEU A 178 0.10 -13.58 0.02
N GLY A 179 0.31 -12.27 0.00
CA GLY A 179 -0.64 -11.30 -0.54
C GLY A 179 -0.35 -11.02 -2.00
N PHE A 180 -1.41 -10.95 -2.83
CA PHE A 180 -1.31 -10.51 -4.22
C PHE A 180 -2.14 -9.26 -4.47
N LYS A 181 -1.52 -8.30 -5.16
CA LYS A 181 -2.21 -7.14 -5.70
C LYS A 181 -2.16 -7.20 -7.22
N VAL A 182 -3.34 -7.26 -7.85
CA VAL A 182 -3.50 -7.14 -9.29
C VAL A 182 -3.91 -5.71 -9.61
N ARG A 183 -3.15 -5.03 -10.47
CA ARG A 183 -3.46 -3.66 -10.90
C ARG A 183 -3.98 -3.64 -12.33
N LEU A 184 -5.16 -3.05 -12.53
CA LEU A 184 -5.77 -2.79 -13.84
C LEU A 184 -5.83 -1.29 -14.12
N LEU A 185 -5.48 -0.90 -15.34
CA LEU A 185 -5.50 0.49 -15.77
C LEU A 185 -6.92 0.97 -16.11
N ALA A 186 -7.75 0.12 -16.71
CA ALA A 186 -9.12 0.45 -17.09
C ALA A 186 -10.06 -0.74 -16.85
N PRO A 187 -11.13 -0.58 -16.04
CA PRO A 187 -11.34 0.52 -15.09
C PRO A 187 -10.21 0.52 -14.05
N GLN A 188 -9.70 1.70 -13.63
CA GLN A 188 -8.67 1.82 -12.59
C GLN A 188 -9.11 1.13 -11.30
N ARG A 189 -8.74 -0.14 -11.18
CA ARG A 189 -9.18 -1.04 -10.13
C ARG A 189 -7.96 -1.76 -9.63
N GLN A 190 -7.91 -1.86 -8.31
CA GLN A 190 -6.97 -2.71 -7.63
C GLN A 190 -7.76 -3.88 -7.07
N ILE A 191 -7.26 -5.07 -7.33
CA ILE A 191 -7.83 -6.29 -6.80
C ILE A 191 -6.81 -6.86 -5.83
N PHE A 192 -7.27 -7.14 -4.63
CA PHE A 192 -6.50 -7.79 -3.59
C PHE A 192 -6.93 -9.24 -3.51
N GLY A 193 -5.95 -10.13 -3.66
CA GLY A 193 -6.08 -11.56 -3.38
C GLY A 193 -5.02 -11.95 -2.35
N GLY A 194 -5.16 -13.12 -1.75
CA GLY A 194 -4.14 -13.63 -0.85
C GLY A 194 -4.34 -15.10 -0.55
N ALA A 195 -3.23 -15.77 -0.26
CA ALA A 195 -3.19 -17.14 0.21
C ALA A 195 -2.48 -17.19 1.57
N LEU A 196 -2.99 -18.00 2.48
CA LEU A 196 -2.35 -18.30 3.75
C LEU A 196 -1.92 -19.76 3.73
N CYS A 197 -0.63 -20.01 3.95
CA CYS A 197 -0.08 -21.35 4.10
C CYS A 197 0.31 -21.58 5.57
N LYS A 198 -0.30 -22.58 6.21
CA LYS A 198 0.00 -22.97 7.59
C LYS A 198 1.10 -24.03 7.58
N CYS A 199 2.27 -23.72 8.14
CA CYS A 199 3.37 -24.68 8.28
C CYS A 199 3.42 -25.20 9.72
N HIS A 200 3.13 -26.49 9.94
CA HIS A 200 3.34 -27.12 11.26
C HIS A 200 4.82 -27.50 11.40
N HIS A 201 5.43 -27.23 12.56
CA HIS A 201 6.82 -27.58 12.86
C HIS A 201 7.06 -29.09 13.09
N GLN A 202 6.04 -29.93 12.99
CA GLN A 202 6.15 -31.36 13.29
C GLN A 202 5.62 -32.22 12.15
N ALA A 203 6.50 -32.62 11.23
CA ALA A 203 6.42 -33.90 10.54
C ALA A 203 7.75 -34.23 9.84
N PRO A 204 8.29 -35.47 9.97
CA PRO A 204 9.53 -35.92 9.32
C PRO A 204 9.34 -36.32 7.84
N ALA A 205 8.29 -35.84 7.17
CA ALA A 205 8.07 -36.08 5.75
C ALA A 205 8.69 -34.94 4.92
N PRO A 206 9.21 -35.20 3.70
CA PRO A 206 9.54 -34.12 2.78
C PRO A 206 8.24 -33.39 2.42
N GLN A 207 7.98 -32.28 3.09
CA GLN A 207 6.90 -31.39 2.69
C GLN A 207 7.37 -30.64 1.44
N PRO A 208 6.49 -30.45 0.43
CA PRO A 208 6.82 -29.59 -0.71
C PRO A 208 7.23 -28.22 -0.20
N ASP A 209 8.19 -27.59 -0.87
CA ASP A 209 8.65 -26.26 -0.46
C ASP A 209 7.44 -25.31 -0.41
N LYS A 210 7.38 -24.42 0.60
CA LYS A 210 6.27 -23.48 0.79
C LYS A 210 5.99 -22.69 -0.48
N PHE A 211 7.03 -22.44 -1.27
CA PHE A 211 7.01 -21.68 -2.51
C PHE A 211 6.58 -22.51 -3.72
N GLU A 212 6.78 -23.83 -3.71
CA GLU A 212 6.13 -24.75 -4.66
C GLU A 212 4.61 -24.79 -4.42
N VAL A 213 4.17 -24.77 -3.16
CA VAL A 213 2.74 -24.69 -2.81
C VAL A 213 2.12 -23.38 -3.28
N PHE A 214 2.83 -22.25 -3.11
CA PHE A 214 2.38 -20.96 -3.61
C PHE A 214 2.41 -20.86 -5.14
N ALA A 215 3.47 -21.35 -5.78
CA ALA A 215 3.55 -21.42 -7.23
C ALA A 215 2.44 -22.32 -7.81
N SER A 216 2.18 -23.47 -7.20
CA SER A 216 1.05 -24.35 -7.53
C SER A 216 -0.30 -23.66 -7.35
N PHE A 217 -0.51 -22.92 -6.25
CA PHE A 217 -1.73 -22.14 -6.05
C PHE A 217 -1.97 -21.11 -7.16
N LEU A 218 -0.88 -20.50 -7.65
CA LEU A 218 -0.88 -19.50 -8.71
C LEU A 218 -0.95 -20.08 -10.12
N SER A 219 -0.54 -21.33 -10.30
CA SER A 219 -0.43 -21.98 -11.60
C SER A 219 -1.51 -23.03 -11.88
N THR A 220 -2.28 -23.45 -10.85
CA THR A 220 -3.33 -24.46 -11.00
C THR A 220 -4.60 -23.83 -11.58
N PRO A 221 -5.10 -24.27 -12.75
CA PRO A 221 -6.29 -23.71 -13.41
C PRO A 221 -7.60 -23.76 -12.60
N SER A 222 -7.63 -24.52 -11.49
CA SER A 222 -8.78 -24.70 -10.62
C SER A 222 -8.92 -23.66 -9.52
N THR A 223 -7.91 -22.80 -9.29
CA THR A 223 -8.09 -21.67 -8.38
C THR A 223 -8.84 -20.57 -9.13
N ASP A 224 -9.94 -20.09 -8.55
CA ASP A 224 -10.85 -19.06 -9.07
C ASP A 224 -10.16 -17.69 -9.34
N ILE A 225 -8.82 -17.60 -9.33
CA ILE A 225 -8.01 -16.38 -9.39
C ILE A 225 -7.33 -16.18 -10.76
N ILE A 226 -7.21 -17.21 -11.60
CA ILE A 226 -6.37 -17.09 -12.82
C ILE A 226 -7.14 -16.44 -13.99
N VAL A 227 -6.81 -15.17 -14.16
CA VAL A 227 -6.64 -14.52 -15.45
C VAL A 227 -5.59 -15.33 -16.24
N SER A 228 -5.85 -15.69 -17.49
CA SER A 228 -4.88 -16.40 -18.34
C SER A 228 -3.46 -15.80 -18.19
N TYR A 229 -2.43 -16.64 -18.04
CA TYR A 229 -1.05 -16.21 -17.85
C TYR A 229 -0.55 -15.28 -18.95
N SER A 230 -1.17 -15.36 -20.13
CA SER A 230 -0.98 -14.43 -21.25
C SER A 230 -1.24 -12.96 -20.92
N TYR A 231 -1.91 -12.62 -19.81
CA TYR A 231 -2.14 -11.24 -19.40
C TYR A 231 -1.07 -10.70 -18.44
N ILE A 232 -0.20 -11.52 -17.83
CA ILE A 232 0.76 -11.05 -16.82
C ILE A 232 1.93 -10.34 -17.50
N LEU A 233 2.08 -9.03 -17.25
CA LEU A 233 3.21 -8.23 -17.69
C LEU A 233 4.42 -8.39 -16.78
N ALA A 234 4.20 -8.35 -15.46
CA ALA A 234 5.29 -8.30 -14.48
C ALA A 234 4.85 -8.86 -13.13
N LEU A 235 5.79 -9.48 -12.42
CA LEU A 235 5.65 -9.94 -11.05
C LEU A 235 6.64 -9.18 -10.16
N THR A 236 6.14 -8.27 -9.33
CA THR A 236 6.95 -7.53 -8.36
C THR A 236 6.98 -8.27 -7.04
N THR A 237 8.17 -8.57 -6.54
CA THR A 237 8.35 -9.23 -5.23
C THR A 237 9.49 -8.55 -4.47
N ASP A 238 9.62 -8.82 -3.18
CA ASP A 238 10.84 -8.47 -2.45
C ASP A 238 12.06 -9.28 -2.93
N SER A 239 13.25 -8.96 -2.42
CA SER A 239 14.48 -9.59 -2.88
C SER A 239 14.80 -10.93 -2.22
N GLY A 240 13.90 -11.44 -1.35
CA GLY A 240 14.06 -12.71 -0.69
C GLY A 240 14.25 -13.84 -1.70
N SER A 241 15.25 -14.68 -1.46
CA SER A 241 15.65 -15.78 -2.36
C SER A 241 14.48 -16.67 -2.77
N ASN A 242 13.56 -16.90 -1.84
CA ASN A 242 12.37 -17.72 -2.03
C ASN A 242 11.39 -17.19 -3.09
N ASN A 243 11.32 -15.87 -3.31
CA ASN A 243 10.43 -15.30 -4.31
C ASN A 243 10.88 -15.62 -5.74
N PHE A 244 12.19 -15.80 -5.95
CA PHE A 244 12.73 -16.26 -7.22
C PHE A 244 12.39 -17.73 -7.48
N THR A 245 12.45 -18.57 -6.43
CA THR A 245 11.99 -19.96 -6.51
C THR A 245 10.52 -19.99 -6.91
N MET A 246 9.67 -19.18 -6.27
CA MET A 246 8.26 -19.06 -6.64
C MET A 246 8.07 -18.63 -8.11
N ALA A 247 8.78 -17.59 -8.56
CA ALA A 247 8.67 -17.11 -9.94
C ALA A 247 9.13 -18.15 -10.98
N ARG A 248 10.21 -18.88 -10.68
CA ARG A 248 10.69 -19.99 -11.51
C ARG A 248 9.69 -21.13 -11.58
N GLU A 249 9.17 -21.56 -10.44
CA GLU A 249 8.16 -22.62 -10.39
C GLU A 249 6.86 -22.20 -11.11
N MET A 250 6.45 -20.94 -10.98
CA MET A 250 5.34 -20.40 -11.79
C MET A 250 5.64 -20.53 -13.28
N SER A 251 6.86 -20.19 -13.73
CA SER A 251 7.27 -20.35 -15.12
C SER A 251 7.18 -21.80 -15.60
N THR A 252 7.69 -22.75 -14.80
CA THR A 252 7.62 -24.18 -15.10
C THR A 252 6.17 -24.65 -15.26
N LEU A 253 5.32 -24.31 -14.29
CA LEU A 253 3.93 -24.77 -14.27
C LEU A 253 3.08 -24.11 -15.36
N ILE A 254 3.36 -22.84 -15.70
CA ILE A 254 2.72 -22.14 -16.82
C ILE A 254 3.16 -22.75 -18.16
N GLY A 255 4.44 -23.08 -18.31
CA GLY A 255 4.97 -23.78 -19.47
C GLY A 255 4.31 -25.13 -19.69
N GLN A 256 4.12 -25.91 -18.62
CA GLN A 256 3.36 -27.18 -18.66
C GLN A 256 1.90 -27.01 -19.13
N ALA A 257 1.31 -25.84 -18.90
CA ALA A 257 -0.03 -25.47 -19.34
C ALA A 257 -0.08 -24.81 -20.73
N ASN A 258 1.01 -24.88 -21.51
CA ASN A 258 1.19 -24.21 -22.82
C ASN A 258 1.08 -22.67 -22.75
N GLY A 259 1.42 -22.06 -21.62
CA GLY A 259 1.60 -20.61 -21.49
C GLY A 259 3.07 -20.20 -21.60
N ASP A 260 3.31 -18.90 -21.77
CA ASP A 260 4.66 -18.31 -21.70
C ASP A 260 4.74 -17.38 -20.49
N PHE A 261 5.72 -17.62 -19.65
CA PHE A 261 6.07 -16.79 -18.51
C PHE A 261 7.58 -16.63 -18.35
N GLU A 262 8.40 -17.08 -19.31
CA GLU A 262 9.87 -17.05 -19.20
C GLU A 262 10.41 -15.61 -19.10
N HIS A 263 9.63 -14.64 -19.58
CA HIS A 263 9.87 -13.21 -19.40
C HIS A 263 9.87 -12.78 -17.92
N TYR A 264 9.56 -13.65 -16.94
CA TYR A 264 9.76 -13.31 -15.53
C TYR A 264 11.21 -12.93 -15.22
N ILE A 265 12.21 -13.42 -15.96
CA ILE A 265 13.63 -13.13 -15.69
C ILE A 265 13.92 -11.62 -15.84
N ASP A 266 13.39 -11.00 -16.89
CA ASP A 266 13.56 -9.57 -17.23
C ASP A 266 12.32 -8.73 -16.87
N HIS A 267 11.20 -9.34 -16.48
CA HIS A 267 9.95 -8.68 -16.05
C HIS A 267 9.63 -8.89 -14.56
N HIS A 268 10.66 -8.99 -13.74
CA HIS A 268 10.55 -9.12 -12.29
C HIS A 268 11.11 -7.90 -11.53
N PRO A 269 10.32 -6.81 -11.41
CA PRO A 269 10.71 -5.67 -10.61
C PRO A 269 10.97 -6.06 -9.15
N ARG A 270 12.02 -5.50 -8.55
CA ARG A 270 12.27 -5.60 -7.11
C ARG A 270 11.39 -4.60 -6.38
N CYS A 271 10.81 -5.02 -5.25
CA CYS A 271 10.07 -4.14 -4.37
C CYS A 271 11.01 -3.01 -3.90
N PHE A 272 10.79 -1.81 -4.41
CA PHE A 272 11.65 -0.65 -4.12
C PHE A 272 11.69 -0.36 -2.61
N CYS A 273 10.56 -0.47 -1.92
CA CYS A 273 10.48 -0.24 -0.47
C CYS A 273 11.29 -1.26 0.34
N HIS A 274 11.33 -2.52 -0.11
CA HIS A 274 12.20 -3.53 0.48
C HIS A 274 13.66 -3.22 0.21
N VAL A 275 14.01 -2.82 -1.02
CA VAL A 275 15.38 -2.40 -1.35
C VAL A 275 15.84 -1.20 -0.50
N LEU A 276 14.97 -0.21 -0.24
CA LEU A 276 15.28 0.89 0.68
C LEU A 276 15.62 0.38 2.09
N ALA A 277 14.89 -0.64 2.57
CA ALA A 277 15.17 -1.28 3.84
C ALA A 277 16.53 -2.00 3.83
N LEU A 278 16.90 -2.69 2.73
CA LEU A 278 18.21 -3.33 2.57
C LEU A 278 19.36 -2.31 2.55
N ILE A 279 19.21 -1.25 1.75
CA ILE A 279 20.18 -0.15 1.67
C ILE A 279 20.42 0.38 3.08
N LEU A 280 19.35 0.77 3.76
CA LEU A 280 19.46 1.33 5.10
C LEU A 280 19.98 0.33 6.13
N GLY A 281 19.57 -0.93 6.05
CA GLY A 281 20.02 -2.02 6.91
C GLY A 281 21.54 -2.18 6.85
N ALA A 282 22.13 -2.17 5.65
CA ALA A 282 23.58 -2.24 5.48
C ALA A 282 24.32 -1.03 6.08
N GLY A 283 23.75 0.17 5.93
CA GLY A 283 24.28 1.38 6.57
C GLY A 283 24.24 1.28 8.11
N LEU A 284 23.10 0.90 8.67
CA LEU A 284 22.91 0.77 10.12
C LEU A 284 23.79 -0.35 10.72
N LYS A 285 23.99 -1.47 10.02
CA LYS A 285 24.91 -2.54 10.43
C LYS A 285 26.33 -2.03 10.61
N ASN A 286 26.80 -1.18 9.68
CA ASN A 286 28.12 -0.56 9.74
C ASN A 286 28.25 0.54 10.81
N LEU A 287 27.13 1.11 11.28
CA LEU A 287 27.14 2.02 12.45
C LEU A 287 27.14 1.27 13.77
N ARG A 288 26.59 0.05 13.80
CA ARG A 288 26.45 -0.76 15.01
C ARG A 288 27.72 -1.49 15.39
N LEU A 289 28.62 -1.81 14.45
CA LEU A 289 29.82 -2.59 14.74
C LEU A 289 31.00 -2.20 13.83
N SER A 290 31.96 -1.48 14.39
CA SER A 290 33.37 -1.57 13.96
C SER A 290 34.17 -2.52 14.88
N CYS A 291 33.50 -3.48 15.52
CA CYS A 291 34.12 -4.63 16.20
C CYS A 291 33.03 -5.72 16.41
N ALA A 292 33.26 -6.94 15.96
CA ALA A 292 32.41 -8.09 16.29
C ALA A 292 32.49 -8.40 17.80
N ILE A 293 31.38 -8.86 18.39
CA ILE A 293 31.29 -9.21 19.81
C ILE A 293 31.40 -10.74 19.92
N GLU A 294 32.42 -11.23 20.60
CA GLU A 294 32.45 -12.62 21.13
C GLU A 294 31.94 -12.65 22.58
N PRO A 295 31.38 -13.78 23.07
CA PRO A 295 30.98 -13.94 24.46
C PRO A 295 32.21 -13.96 25.38
N PRO A 296 32.18 -13.29 26.54
CA PRO A 296 33.33 -13.27 27.45
C PRO A 296 33.53 -14.64 28.14
N ALA A 297 34.73 -15.21 28.01
CA ALA A 297 35.15 -16.42 28.74
C ALA A 297 35.20 -16.25 30.28
N ASN A 298 35.13 -15.01 30.78
CA ASN A 298 34.99 -14.72 32.20
C ASN A 298 33.89 -13.67 32.38
N LYS A 299 32.86 -14.02 33.14
CA LYS A 299 31.79 -13.11 33.58
C LYS A 299 32.42 -11.77 34.02
N PRO A 300 32.12 -10.65 33.34
CA PRO A 300 32.37 -9.34 33.91
C PRO A 300 31.57 -9.24 35.22
N MET A 301 32.17 -8.71 36.27
CA MET A 301 31.62 -8.72 37.64
C MET A 301 30.32 -7.90 37.81
N TYR A 302 29.76 -7.32 36.74
CA TYR A 302 28.48 -6.64 36.75
C TYR A 302 27.89 -6.49 35.34
N PHE A 303 27.35 -7.56 34.77
CA PHE A 303 26.35 -7.50 33.71
C PHE A 303 25.11 -8.23 34.25
N PRO A 304 23.96 -7.57 34.46
CA PRO A 304 22.78 -8.27 34.94
C PRO A 304 22.25 -9.13 33.78
N THR A 305 22.64 -10.41 33.78
CA THR A 305 21.95 -11.47 33.05
C THR A 305 20.47 -11.40 33.43
N LEU A 306 19.60 -11.26 32.42
CA LEU A 306 18.16 -11.20 32.62
C LEU A 306 17.71 -12.54 33.20
N THR A 307 17.22 -12.57 34.43
CA THR A 307 16.30 -13.63 34.85
C THR A 307 14.95 -13.34 34.23
N THR A 308 14.35 -14.36 33.63
CA THR A 308 12.98 -14.36 33.15
C THR A 308 12.08 -13.92 34.30
N VAL A 309 11.35 -12.83 34.09
CA VAL A 309 10.32 -12.40 35.03
C VAL A 309 9.16 -13.38 34.81
N GLU A 310 8.90 -14.24 35.78
CA GLU A 310 7.65 -15.02 35.79
C GLU A 310 6.49 -14.04 35.69
N GLU A 311 5.64 -14.23 34.67
CA GLU A 311 4.35 -13.58 34.60
C GLU A 311 3.58 -13.97 35.87
N VAL A 312 3.42 -13.01 36.78
CA VAL A 312 2.49 -13.15 37.89
C VAL A 312 1.12 -13.32 37.24
N LYS A 313 0.60 -14.55 37.27
CA LYS A 313 -0.80 -14.82 36.96
C LYS A 313 -1.62 -13.96 37.92
N ASP A 314 -2.43 -13.07 37.36
CA ASP A 314 -3.45 -12.36 38.11
C ASP A 314 -4.44 -13.40 38.64
N GLU A 315 -4.20 -13.90 39.85
CA GLU A 315 -5.16 -14.65 40.65
C GLU A 315 -6.16 -13.67 41.25
N ASP A 316 -7.16 -13.27 40.48
CA ASP A 316 -8.43 -12.76 41.02
C ASP A 316 -9.52 -12.82 39.94
N GLU A 317 -10.08 -14.01 39.74
CA GLU A 317 -11.50 -14.20 39.39
C GLU A 317 -11.87 -15.68 39.63
N HIS A 318 -12.20 -16.01 40.88
CA HIS A 318 -12.90 -17.25 41.23
C HIS A 318 -14.31 -16.94 41.71
N ARG A 319 -15.29 -17.31 40.86
CA ARG A 319 -16.63 -17.88 41.14
C ARG A 319 -17.36 -17.89 39.79
N GLY A 320 -17.74 -18.98 39.15
CA GLY A 320 -17.77 -20.40 39.43
C GLY A 320 -18.83 -20.98 38.47
N ASP A 321 -18.52 -22.04 37.73
CA ASP A 321 -19.25 -23.34 37.74
C ASP A 321 -18.79 -24.21 36.55
N ASN A 322 -18.19 -25.34 36.93
CA ASN A 322 -18.06 -26.66 36.30
C ASN A 322 -18.56 -26.87 34.85
N ASP A 323 -17.66 -27.35 33.96
CA ASP A 323 -17.80 -28.69 33.39
C ASP A 323 -16.45 -29.25 32.93
N ALA A 324 -16.25 -30.54 33.19
CA ALA A 324 -15.01 -31.28 33.09
C ALA A 324 -14.75 -31.82 31.67
N GLY A 325 -13.47 -31.91 31.29
CA GLY A 325 -13.04 -32.48 30.02
C GLY A 325 -11.52 -32.42 29.85
N ASP A 326 -10.83 -33.02 30.82
CA ASP A 326 -9.40 -33.27 30.92
C ASP A 326 -8.84 -34.06 29.71
N SER A 327 -7.75 -33.58 29.13
CA SER A 327 -6.64 -34.44 28.72
C SER A 327 -5.33 -33.64 28.76
N ASP A 328 -4.61 -33.81 29.86
CA ASP A 328 -3.17 -33.61 30.07
C ASP A 328 -2.32 -33.47 28.78
N ILE A 329 -1.60 -32.35 28.67
CA ILE A 329 -0.36 -32.25 27.89
C ILE A 329 0.72 -31.78 28.85
N GLN A 330 1.64 -32.70 29.17
CA GLN A 330 2.88 -32.42 29.89
C GLN A 330 3.65 -31.30 29.18
N GLU A 331 3.93 -30.21 29.92
CA GLU A 331 4.97 -29.25 29.56
C GLU A 331 6.32 -29.98 29.59
N VAL A 332 6.86 -30.22 28.41
CA VAL A 332 8.25 -30.63 28.24
C VAL A 332 9.08 -29.35 28.26
N ASN A 333 9.87 -29.19 29.32
CA ASN A 333 10.95 -28.21 29.40
C ASN A 333 12.02 -28.57 28.38
N ASP A 334 12.10 -27.82 27.28
CA ASP A 334 13.27 -27.80 26.42
C ASP A 334 14.04 -26.50 26.67
N ASP A 335 14.91 -26.56 27.68
CA ASP A 335 16.06 -25.66 27.82
C ASP A 335 17.07 -26.00 26.71
N ALA A 336 16.92 -25.35 25.56
CA ALA A 336 17.95 -25.28 24.54
C ALA A 336 18.17 -23.81 24.17
N ASP A 337 19.29 -23.28 24.65
CA ASP A 337 19.92 -22.04 24.23
C ASP A 337 20.24 -22.14 22.74
N ASP A 338 19.28 -21.82 21.88
CA ASP A 338 19.54 -21.47 20.49
C ASP A 338 19.89 -19.98 20.46
N GLU A 339 21.18 -19.68 20.64
CA GLU A 339 21.77 -18.45 20.11
C GLU A 339 21.56 -18.45 18.60
N ILE A 340 20.44 -17.86 18.15
CA ILE A 340 20.21 -17.61 16.74
C ILE A 340 21.22 -16.55 16.31
N GLU A 341 22.30 -17.00 15.69
CA GLU A 341 23.08 -16.16 14.79
C GLU A 341 22.11 -15.47 13.81
N GLU A 342 22.06 -14.14 13.83
CA GLU A 342 21.46 -13.36 12.74
C GLU A 342 22.33 -13.53 11.48
N ILE A 343 22.20 -14.69 10.84
CA ILE A 343 22.53 -14.88 9.45
C ILE A 343 21.39 -14.21 8.67
N ASP A 344 21.68 -13.10 8.02
CA ASP A 344 20.86 -12.52 6.96
C ASP A 344 21.53 -12.89 5.61
N PRO A 345 21.11 -13.98 4.94
CA PRO A 345 21.65 -14.41 3.67
C PRO A 345 20.72 -14.02 2.50
N ASP A 346 19.98 -12.91 2.58
CA ASP A 346 18.86 -12.64 1.67
C ASP A 346 19.20 -11.77 0.44
N ASP A 347 20.45 -11.84 -0.06
CA ASP A 347 20.85 -11.17 -1.30
C ASP A 347 21.08 -12.17 -2.45
N ALA A 348 20.00 -12.60 -3.10
CA ALA A 348 20.04 -13.59 -4.19
C ALA A 348 20.39 -12.98 -5.57
N SER A 349 21.62 -12.48 -5.72
CA SER A 349 22.24 -12.37 -7.07
C SER A 349 23.13 -13.58 -7.33
N GLU A 350 23.30 -13.96 -8.61
CA GLU A 350 24.30 -14.97 -8.99
C GLU A 350 25.68 -14.59 -8.42
N GLY A 351 26.25 -15.49 -7.61
CA GLY A 351 27.42 -15.20 -6.80
C GLY A 351 28.72 -15.27 -7.59
N GLU A 352 29.50 -14.19 -7.56
CA GLU A 352 30.96 -14.34 -7.63
C GLU A 352 31.45 -14.81 -6.26
N GLN A 353 32.08 -15.98 -6.24
CA GLN A 353 32.72 -16.54 -5.05
C GLN A 353 33.87 -15.61 -4.61
N SER A 354 33.65 -14.87 -3.53
CA SER A 354 34.75 -14.30 -2.74
C SER A 354 35.17 -15.32 -1.69
N PRO A 355 36.48 -15.54 -1.46
CA PRO A 355 36.98 -16.64 -0.65
C PRO A 355 36.48 -16.60 0.79
N LEU A 356 36.22 -17.79 1.34
CA LEU A 356 36.09 -18.06 2.77
C LEU A 356 37.19 -17.31 3.55
N GLU A 357 36.83 -16.20 4.19
CA GLU A 357 37.72 -15.53 5.15
C GLU A 357 37.51 -16.18 6.52
N ALA A 358 38.54 -16.94 6.90
CA ALA A 358 38.68 -17.58 8.19
C ALA A 358 38.59 -16.57 9.35
N GLU A 359 38.05 -17.03 10.48
CA GLU A 359 37.89 -16.25 11.69
C GLU A 359 39.20 -15.64 12.20
N PRO A 360 39.27 -14.31 12.38
CA PRO A 360 40.34 -13.64 13.10
C PRO A 360 40.04 -13.52 14.61
N PRO A 361 41.08 -13.33 15.45
CA PRO A 361 41.00 -13.57 16.89
C PRO A 361 40.29 -12.46 17.69
N SER A 362 39.53 -12.88 18.71
CA SER A 362 38.85 -12.10 19.76
C SER A 362 39.67 -10.99 20.45
N LEU A 363 39.12 -9.76 20.62
CA LEU A 363 39.52 -8.66 21.56
C LEU A 363 38.43 -7.52 21.56
N PRO A 364 38.37 -6.55 22.53
CA PRO A 364 37.20 -6.23 23.38
C PRO A 364 36.32 -5.00 23.02
N SER A 365 35.19 -4.89 23.77
CA SER A 365 34.14 -3.83 23.86
C SER A 365 34.51 -2.41 23.40
N ALA A 366 33.86 -1.91 22.36
CA ALA A 366 33.95 -0.51 21.95
C ALA A 366 33.03 0.39 22.83
N GLU A 367 33.57 0.98 23.89
CA GLU A 367 32.91 1.96 24.78
C GLU A 367 32.59 3.32 24.11
N ARG A 368 32.69 3.45 22.78
CA ARG A 368 32.62 4.74 22.06
C ARG A 368 31.94 4.62 20.70
N GLY A 369 31.40 5.74 20.22
CA GLY A 369 30.84 5.88 18.88
C GLY A 369 29.31 5.95 18.84
N ILE A 370 28.77 6.16 17.64
CA ILE A 370 27.33 6.32 17.46
C ILE A 370 26.58 5.01 17.70
N GLY A 371 27.13 3.85 17.36
CA GLY A 371 26.53 2.55 17.69
C GLY A 371 26.23 2.40 19.19
N TYR A 372 27.23 2.70 20.04
CA TYR A 372 27.06 2.72 21.50
C TYR A 372 26.02 3.76 21.95
N THR A 373 26.01 4.94 21.33
CA THR A 373 25.00 5.99 21.60
C THR A 373 23.58 5.48 21.34
N LEU A 374 23.35 4.79 20.22
CA LEU A 374 22.04 4.23 19.87
C LEU A 374 21.62 3.16 20.88
N MET A 375 22.54 2.28 21.29
CA MET A 375 22.26 1.29 22.33
C MET A 375 21.85 1.93 23.66
N LYS A 376 22.53 3.00 24.09
CA LYS A 376 22.16 3.76 25.30
C LYS A 376 20.75 4.32 25.20
N VAL A 377 20.43 4.98 24.09
CA VAL A 377 19.12 5.63 23.86
C VAL A 377 18.00 4.59 23.81
N ASP A 378 18.22 3.48 23.11
CA ASP A 378 17.24 2.39 23.01
C ASP A 378 16.98 1.77 24.37
N TYR A 379 18.03 1.57 25.18
CA TYR A 379 17.88 1.11 26.56
C TYR A 379 17.05 2.08 27.39
N ILE A 380 17.39 3.38 27.38
CA ILE A 380 16.66 4.40 28.14
C ILE A 380 15.18 4.45 27.73
N CYS A 381 14.90 4.49 26.43
CA CYS A 381 13.54 4.50 25.90
C CYS A 381 12.75 3.26 26.35
N ARG A 382 13.37 2.08 26.31
CA ARG A 382 12.76 0.83 26.76
C ARG A 382 12.40 0.88 28.25
N ARG A 383 13.31 1.36 29.10
CA ARG A 383 13.08 1.43 30.56
C ARG A 383 12.04 2.49 30.95
N ILE A 384 12.03 3.64 30.30
CA ILE A 384 10.99 4.65 30.55
C ILE A 384 9.62 4.14 30.06
N SER A 385 9.60 3.33 29.00
CA SER A 385 8.35 2.81 28.42
C SER A 385 7.85 1.51 29.07
N SER A 386 8.63 0.86 29.94
CA SER A 386 8.37 -0.52 30.38
C SER A 386 7.25 -0.68 31.41
N SER A 387 6.89 0.37 32.16
CA SER A 387 5.83 0.29 33.18
C SER A 387 4.87 1.48 33.14
N ALA A 388 3.65 1.30 33.64
CA ALA A 388 2.68 2.39 33.76
C ALA A 388 3.18 3.53 34.66
N ALA A 389 3.91 3.18 35.73
CA ALA A 389 4.52 4.15 36.65
C ALA A 389 5.60 5.00 35.94
N GLN A 390 6.52 4.36 35.21
CA GLN A 390 7.57 5.06 34.46
C GLN A 390 7.00 5.96 33.35
N ARG A 391 5.98 5.48 32.62
CA ARG A 391 5.27 6.28 31.62
C ARG A 391 4.54 7.48 32.24
N SER A 392 4.03 7.34 33.47
CA SER A 392 3.38 8.43 34.20
C SER A 392 4.39 9.46 34.70
N GLU A 393 5.53 9.01 35.21
CA GLU A 393 6.66 9.87 35.58
C GLU A 393 7.15 10.69 34.38
N PHE A 394 7.34 10.05 33.22
CA PHE A 394 7.66 10.75 31.98
C PHE A 394 6.65 11.84 31.64
N LYS A 395 5.34 11.60 31.79
CA LYS A 395 4.30 12.61 31.51
C LYS A 395 4.40 13.81 32.46
N LEU A 396 4.73 13.59 33.72
CA LEU A 396 4.89 14.67 34.71
C LEU A 396 6.11 15.54 34.37
N VAL A 397 7.26 14.92 34.08
CA VAL A 397 8.48 15.63 33.69
C VAL A 397 8.32 16.30 32.31
N ALA A 398 7.62 15.66 31.38
CA ALA A 398 7.28 16.27 30.09
C ALA A 398 6.48 17.56 30.27
N LYS A 399 5.49 17.57 31.17
CA LYS A 399 4.69 18.75 31.47
C LYS A 399 5.53 19.87 32.10
N SER A 400 6.45 19.55 33.01
CA SER A 400 7.34 20.55 33.61
C SER A 400 8.33 21.15 32.61
N GLN A 401 8.77 20.36 31.64
CA GLN A 401 9.67 20.78 30.55
C GLN A 401 8.93 21.42 29.36
N LEU A 402 7.61 21.65 29.46
CA LEU A 402 6.75 22.17 28.39
C LEU A 402 6.83 21.34 27.08
N TYR A 403 7.11 20.04 27.19
CA TYR A 403 7.15 19.13 26.06
C TYR A 403 5.73 18.66 25.71
N THR A 404 5.31 18.93 24.47
CA THR A 404 3.98 18.57 23.94
C THR A 404 4.01 17.41 22.96
N GLY A 405 5.19 16.84 22.69
CA GLY A 405 5.34 15.72 21.77
C GLY A 405 4.84 14.38 22.34
N PRO A 406 4.85 13.31 21.52
CA PRO A 406 4.38 12.00 21.95
C PRO A 406 5.29 11.37 22.99
N GLY A 407 4.75 10.40 23.74
CA GLY A 407 5.52 9.57 24.64
C GLY A 407 6.54 8.68 23.92
N LEU A 408 7.58 8.28 24.65
CA LEU A 408 8.60 7.36 24.15
C LEU A 408 8.02 6.00 23.80
N ILE A 409 8.69 5.33 22.86
CA ILE A 409 8.40 3.96 22.45
C ILE A 409 9.71 3.18 22.46
N ALA A 410 9.64 1.87 22.66
CA ALA A 410 10.80 1.02 22.48
C ALA A 410 10.99 0.74 20.96
N GLY A 411 12.22 0.91 20.47
CA GLY A 411 12.61 0.45 19.15
C GLY A 411 12.73 -1.08 19.15
N TYR A 412 11.69 -1.79 18.72
CA TYR A 412 11.75 -3.24 18.52
C TYR A 412 12.20 -3.58 17.09
N GLY A 413 13.15 -4.51 16.99
CA GLY A 413 13.88 -4.87 15.76
C GLY A 413 13.13 -5.80 14.82
N ILE A 414 12.13 -5.28 14.11
CA ILE A 414 11.55 -5.96 12.94
C ILE A 414 11.46 -5.02 11.72
N ARG A 415 11.22 -3.72 11.93
CA ARG A 415 11.14 -2.73 10.85
C ARG A 415 11.87 -1.45 11.24
N TRP A 416 12.77 -0.97 10.37
CA TRP A 416 13.60 0.21 10.63
C TRP A 416 12.77 1.48 10.93
N ASN A 417 11.54 1.58 10.41
CA ASN A 417 10.58 2.65 10.73
C ASN A 417 10.27 2.76 12.23
N VAL A 418 10.25 1.65 12.97
CA VAL A 418 10.01 1.65 14.42
C VAL A 418 11.24 2.21 15.16
N ALA A 419 12.45 1.83 14.73
CA ALA A 419 13.69 2.37 15.27
C ALA A 419 13.80 3.89 14.99
N TYR A 420 13.48 4.33 13.77
CA TYR A 420 13.39 5.75 13.43
C TYR A 420 12.43 6.50 14.35
N ASN A 421 11.20 6.02 14.50
CA ASN A 421 10.20 6.64 15.39
C ASN A 421 10.68 6.68 16.84
N SER A 422 11.37 5.64 17.32
CA SER A 422 11.98 5.62 18.65
C SER A 422 13.02 6.74 18.80
N TRP A 423 13.99 6.83 17.89
CA TRP A 423 15.08 7.81 17.96
C TRP A 423 14.60 9.25 17.77
N VAL A 424 13.65 9.51 16.87
CA VAL A 424 13.07 10.85 16.69
C VAL A 424 12.36 11.31 17.96
N ARG A 425 11.52 10.45 18.56
CA ARG A 425 10.82 10.78 19.81
C ARG A 425 11.81 10.98 20.95
N ALA A 426 12.85 10.16 21.04
CA ALA A 426 13.90 10.33 22.03
C ALA A 426 14.62 11.68 21.87
N TYR A 427 15.01 12.04 20.65
CA TYR A 427 15.68 13.31 20.35
C TYR A 427 14.79 14.54 20.65
N GLN A 428 13.50 14.45 20.33
CA GLN A 428 12.52 15.49 20.64
C GLN A 428 12.33 15.64 22.16
N ALA A 429 12.30 14.52 22.89
CA ALA A 429 12.16 14.47 24.34
C ALA A 429 13.48 14.59 25.12
N LYS A 430 14.62 14.92 24.48
CA LYS A 430 15.96 14.89 25.12
C LYS A 430 16.05 15.64 26.44
N LYS A 431 15.36 16.78 26.59
CA LYS A 431 15.31 17.54 27.85
C LYS A 431 14.61 16.78 28.97
N VAL A 432 13.50 16.11 28.63
CA VAL A 432 12.73 15.26 29.55
C VAL A 432 13.58 14.06 29.96
N ILE A 433 14.24 13.41 28.99
CA ILE A 433 15.11 12.26 29.23
C ILE A 433 16.26 12.66 30.16
N ASN A 434 17.00 13.72 29.85
CA ASN A 434 18.11 14.18 30.68
C ASN A 434 17.64 14.49 32.12
N GLN A 435 16.53 15.21 32.28
CA GLN A 435 15.98 15.49 33.62
C GLN A 435 15.61 14.20 34.37
N MET A 436 15.03 13.21 33.70
CA MET A 436 14.68 11.94 34.35
C MET A 436 15.90 11.13 34.76
N LEU A 437 17.00 11.22 34.00
CA LEU A 437 18.29 10.60 34.36
C LEU A 437 18.91 11.29 35.57
N ASP A 438 18.89 12.63 35.60
CA ASP A 438 19.38 13.44 36.72
C ASP A 438 18.56 13.18 38.00
N ASP A 439 17.23 13.28 37.92
CA ASP A 439 16.31 13.06 39.05
C ASP A 439 16.48 11.67 39.68
N LYS A 440 16.67 10.63 38.85
CA LYS A 440 16.90 9.27 39.34
C LYS A 440 18.28 9.09 39.95
N THR A 441 19.28 9.77 39.40
CA THR A 441 20.64 9.76 39.94
C THR A 441 20.68 10.39 41.33
N ASP A 442 20.01 11.53 41.50
CA ASP A 442 19.89 12.21 42.79
C ASP A 442 19.09 11.39 43.81
N ARG A 443 17.93 10.82 43.42
CA ARG A 443 17.07 10.02 44.32
C ARG A 443 17.72 8.73 44.85
N LEU A 444 18.69 8.20 44.11
CA LEU A 444 19.35 6.92 44.40
C LEU A 444 20.82 7.09 44.81
N ALA A 445 21.27 8.32 45.02
CA ALA A 445 22.59 8.61 45.57
C ALA A 445 22.79 7.85 46.91
N GLY A 446 23.87 7.06 46.99
CA GLY A 446 24.21 6.25 48.17
C GLY A 446 23.47 4.91 48.33
N LYS A 447 22.58 4.51 47.40
CA LYS A 447 21.87 3.21 47.43
C LYS A 447 22.56 2.14 46.53
N ALA A 448 22.28 0.87 46.79
CA ALA A 448 22.85 -0.27 46.04
C ALA A 448 22.55 -0.18 44.53
N ALA A 449 23.53 -0.56 43.70
CA ALA A 449 23.46 -0.40 42.23
C ALA A 449 22.32 -1.19 41.58
N SER A 450 21.87 -2.29 42.19
CA SER A 450 20.76 -3.14 41.70
C SER A 450 19.41 -2.41 41.56
N ALA A 451 19.20 -1.29 42.27
CA ALA A 451 17.99 -0.46 42.16
C ALA A 451 18.14 0.72 41.16
N HIS A 452 19.35 0.97 40.65
CA HIS A 452 19.69 2.16 39.87
C HIS A 452 19.87 1.85 38.38
N PHE A 453 18.75 1.59 37.69
CA PHE A 453 18.75 1.12 36.31
C PHE A 453 19.40 2.04 35.28
N PHE A 454 19.61 3.32 35.60
CA PHE A 454 20.28 4.29 34.70
C PHE A 454 21.67 4.69 35.17
N LYS A 455 22.28 3.99 36.12
CA LYS A 455 23.55 4.42 36.73
C LYS A 455 24.64 4.43 35.66
N GLY A 456 25.29 5.58 35.46
CA GLY A 456 26.34 5.75 34.45
C GLY A 456 25.83 5.96 33.02
N TYR A 457 24.51 6.03 32.79
CA TYR A 457 23.95 6.41 31.50
C TYR A 457 23.72 7.91 31.45
N GLU A 458 24.67 8.63 30.85
CA GLU A 458 24.50 10.02 30.45
C GLU A 458 24.54 10.11 28.91
N ILE A 459 23.77 11.04 28.35
CA ILE A 459 23.82 11.36 26.93
C ILE A 459 24.28 12.80 26.78
N SER A 460 25.50 12.96 26.28
CA SER A 460 26.10 14.26 26.03
C SER A 460 25.38 15.03 24.93
N LYS A 461 25.57 16.35 24.90
CA LYS A 461 25.07 17.20 23.79
C LYS A 461 25.54 16.68 22.42
N LYS A 462 26.80 16.24 22.33
CA LYS A 462 27.37 15.73 21.08
C LYS A 462 26.72 14.42 20.63
N GLU A 463 26.39 13.54 21.57
CA GLU A 463 25.66 12.30 21.28
C GLU A 463 24.24 12.57 20.78
N TRP A 464 23.53 13.54 21.38
CA TRP A 464 22.24 14.00 20.87
C TRP A 464 22.34 14.60 19.46
N GLU A 465 23.39 15.37 19.17
CA GLU A 465 23.66 15.87 17.81
C GLU A 465 23.90 14.73 16.82
N ASN A 466 24.65 13.69 17.20
CA ASN A 466 24.88 12.52 16.36
C ASN A 466 23.58 11.76 16.05
N ILE A 467 22.70 11.61 17.04
CA ILE A 467 21.36 11.01 16.85
C ILE A 467 20.54 11.86 15.87
N ASN A 468 20.58 13.19 16.01
CA ASN A 468 19.87 14.09 15.09
C ASN A 468 20.35 13.92 13.65
N SER A 469 21.67 13.90 13.43
CA SER A 469 22.27 13.65 12.12
C SER A 469 21.74 12.34 11.52
N LEU A 470 21.67 11.26 12.30
CA LEU A 470 21.11 9.99 11.84
C LEU A 470 19.62 10.12 11.49
N THR A 471 18.81 10.76 12.33
CA THR A 471 17.37 10.92 12.06
C THR A 471 17.09 11.72 10.79
N ILE A 472 17.93 12.70 10.43
CA ILE A 472 17.80 13.48 9.18
C ILE A 472 18.09 12.61 7.93
N ILE A 473 18.93 11.57 8.05
CA ILE A 473 19.13 10.58 6.97
C ILE A 473 17.89 9.69 6.88
N LEU A 474 17.46 9.13 8.00
CA LEU A 474 16.32 8.20 8.08
C LEU A 474 15.00 8.84 7.63
N GLU A 475 14.80 10.12 7.89
CA GLU A 475 13.62 10.87 7.46
C GLU A 475 13.50 10.93 5.93
N GLU A 476 14.61 11.05 5.20
CA GLU A 476 14.59 11.02 3.74
C GLU A 476 14.18 9.63 3.21
N PHE A 477 14.68 8.57 3.84
CA PHE A 477 14.25 7.20 3.53
C PHE A 477 12.76 7.03 3.80
N LEU A 478 12.24 7.59 4.89
CA LEU A 478 10.84 7.44 5.26
C LEU A 478 9.94 8.18 4.26
N ALA A 479 10.31 9.42 3.92
CA ALA A 479 9.61 10.21 2.91
C ALA A 479 9.66 9.53 1.52
N LEU A 480 10.74 8.83 1.19
CA LEU A 480 10.85 8.08 -0.05
C LEU A 480 10.00 6.81 -0.04
N THR A 481 10.03 6.02 1.04
CA THR A 481 9.16 4.85 1.21
C THR A 481 7.70 5.23 1.08
N LEU A 482 7.24 6.25 1.81
CA LEU A 482 5.85 6.69 1.78
C LEU A 482 5.40 7.14 0.38
N ARG A 483 6.27 7.78 -0.39
CA ARG A 483 5.96 8.16 -1.79
C ARG A 483 5.87 6.95 -2.71
N MET A 484 6.70 5.94 -2.51
CA MET A 484 6.76 4.76 -3.38
C MET A 484 5.73 3.68 -3.03
N GLU A 485 5.21 3.68 -1.80
CA GLU A 485 4.08 2.83 -1.36
C GLU A 485 2.72 3.32 -1.87
N ASP A 486 2.61 4.58 -2.30
CA ASP A 486 1.34 5.17 -2.76
C ASP A 486 0.78 4.45 -4.01
N ASP A 487 -0.52 4.61 -4.25
CA ASP A 487 -1.24 3.92 -5.33
C ASP A 487 -1.02 4.53 -6.72
N GLY A 488 -0.15 5.54 -6.83
CA GLY A 488 0.24 6.21 -8.08
C GLY A 488 1.08 5.36 -9.05
N PRO A 489 1.39 5.89 -10.25
CA PRO A 489 2.20 5.21 -11.27
C PRO A 489 3.71 5.25 -10.92
N ASN A 490 4.08 4.72 -9.75
CA ASN A 490 5.43 4.88 -9.17
C ASN A 490 6.53 4.17 -9.97
N ALA A 491 6.18 3.16 -10.78
CA ALA A 491 7.14 2.46 -11.65
C ALA A 491 7.85 3.43 -12.62
N LEU A 492 7.17 4.49 -13.05
CA LEU A 492 7.75 5.53 -13.92
C LEU A 492 8.92 6.25 -13.24
N MET A 493 8.92 6.31 -11.89
CA MET A 493 9.84 7.10 -11.09
C MET A 493 11.06 6.32 -10.59
N ILE A 494 11.06 4.98 -10.66
CA ILE A 494 12.04 4.12 -9.96
C ILE A 494 13.48 4.47 -10.32
N LEU A 495 13.81 4.60 -11.62
CA LEU A 495 15.19 4.92 -12.04
C LEU A 495 15.60 6.32 -11.59
N TYR A 496 14.71 7.31 -11.75
CA TYR A 496 14.94 8.67 -11.25
C TYR A 496 15.17 8.68 -9.73
N GLU A 497 14.41 7.89 -8.98
CA GLU A 497 14.50 7.80 -7.53
C GLU A 497 15.79 7.12 -7.07
N TYR A 498 16.26 6.08 -7.78
CA TYR A 498 17.59 5.51 -7.54
C TYR A 498 18.70 6.53 -7.78
N TYR A 499 18.66 7.25 -8.91
CA TYR A 499 19.64 8.29 -9.21
C TYR A 499 19.69 9.34 -8.10
N ARG A 500 18.52 9.88 -7.72
CA ARG A 500 18.41 10.91 -6.68
C ARG A 500 18.91 10.42 -5.33
N LEU A 501 18.56 9.18 -4.96
CA LEU A 501 19.00 8.57 -3.70
C LEU A 501 20.53 8.42 -3.67
N ILE A 502 21.13 7.86 -4.72
CA ILE A 502 22.58 7.64 -4.79
C ILE A 502 23.33 8.97 -4.74
N ASP A 503 22.92 9.95 -5.56
CA ASP A 503 23.52 11.28 -5.58
C ASP A 503 23.41 11.97 -4.20
N ASN A 504 22.27 11.83 -3.53
CA ASN A 504 22.09 12.34 -2.17
C ASN A 504 23.05 11.67 -1.17
N LEU A 505 23.15 10.33 -1.20
CA LEU A 505 24.06 9.59 -0.33
C LEU A 505 25.53 9.98 -0.58
N GLU A 506 25.93 10.16 -1.84
CA GLU A 506 27.28 10.60 -2.21
C GLU A 506 27.58 12.03 -1.74
N ARG A 507 26.61 12.96 -1.86
CA ARG A 507 26.74 14.32 -1.32
C ARG A 507 26.85 14.30 0.21
N ARG A 508 25.97 13.56 0.89
CA ARG A 508 25.95 13.49 2.36
C ARG A 508 27.18 12.78 2.94
N LYS A 509 27.74 11.79 2.23
CA LYS A 509 29.02 11.15 2.58
C LYS A 509 30.16 12.16 2.77
N ASN A 510 30.16 13.22 1.97
CA ASN A 510 31.21 14.25 1.97
C ASN A 510 30.85 15.48 2.81
N ALA A 511 29.63 15.57 3.35
CA ALA A 511 29.19 16.71 4.13
C ALA A 511 29.71 16.64 5.58
N PRO A 512 30.24 17.75 6.15
CA PRO A 512 30.83 17.75 7.49
C PRO A 512 29.82 17.42 8.60
N GLU A 513 28.54 17.72 8.38
CA GLU A 513 27.44 17.45 9.31
C GLU A 513 27.14 15.95 9.53
N PHE A 514 27.56 15.09 8.59
CA PHE A 514 27.37 13.64 8.63
C PHE A 514 28.68 12.86 8.81
N ILE A 515 29.78 13.52 9.23
CA ILE A 515 31.08 12.87 9.40
C ILE A 515 31.03 11.66 10.35
N VAL A 516 30.21 11.73 11.40
CA VAL A 516 30.02 10.62 12.36
C VAL A 516 29.32 9.41 11.74
N LEU A 517 28.64 9.60 10.61
CA LEU A 517 27.91 8.59 9.87
C LEU A 517 28.69 8.07 8.66
N LYS A 518 29.93 8.51 8.44
CA LYS A 518 30.69 8.22 7.21
C LYS A 518 30.71 6.73 6.83
N ALA A 519 30.83 5.86 7.83
CA ALA A 519 30.87 4.40 7.66
C ALA A 519 29.56 3.81 7.07
N MET A 520 28.43 4.51 7.15
CA MET A 520 27.15 4.01 6.63
C MET A 520 27.01 4.18 5.12
N PHE A 521 27.62 5.21 4.53
CA PHE A 521 27.31 5.63 3.17
C PHE A 521 27.82 4.67 2.10
N ASP A 522 29.04 4.16 2.21
CA ASP A 522 29.62 3.26 1.19
C ASP A 522 28.84 1.95 1.05
N PRO A 523 28.46 1.24 2.13
CA PRO A 523 27.56 0.10 2.07
C PRO A 523 26.20 0.44 1.43
N MET A 524 25.60 1.57 1.83
CA MET A 524 24.32 2.02 1.29
C MET A 524 24.40 2.29 -0.21
N ILE A 525 25.43 3.01 -0.67
CA ILE A 525 25.66 3.33 -2.08
C ILE A 525 25.91 2.05 -2.89
N LYS A 526 26.69 1.09 -2.35
CA LYS A 526 26.96 -0.20 -2.99
C LYS A 526 25.66 -0.96 -3.27
N ILE A 527 24.78 -1.11 -2.28
CA ILE A 527 23.50 -1.79 -2.45
C ILE A 527 22.59 -0.99 -3.40
N ALA A 528 22.52 0.33 -3.25
CA ALA A 528 21.70 1.17 -4.11
C ALA A 528 22.10 1.05 -5.59
N LYS A 529 23.42 1.06 -5.89
CA LYS A 529 23.94 0.86 -7.25
C LYS A 529 23.64 -0.54 -7.78
N LYS A 530 23.80 -1.59 -6.96
CA LYS A 530 23.43 -2.97 -7.33
C LYS A 530 21.97 -3.04 -7.80
N TYR A 531 21.04 -2.54 -7.00
CA TYR A 531 19.61 -2.61 -7.32
C TYR A 531 19.18 -1.64 -8.41
N GLN A 532 19.90 -0.52 -8.59
CA GLN A 532 19.74 0.34 -9.76
C GLN A 532 20.09 -0.41 -11.05
N THR A 533 21.19 -1.17 -11.09
CA THR A 533 21.56 -2.00 -12.24
C THR A 533 20.49 -3.05 -12.53
N LEU A 534 19.98 -3.74 -11.51
CA LEU A 534 18.88 -4.70 -11.68
C LEU A 534 17.60 -4.02 -12.21
N ALA A 535 17.30 -2.79 -11.77
CA ALA A 535 16.16 -2.03 -12.26
C ALA A 535 16.33 -1.60 -13.73
N LEU A 536 17.55 -1.28 -14.17
CA LEU A 536 17.87 -0.95 -15.56
C LEU A 536 17.75 -2.17 -16.49
N GLN A 537 18.00 -3.38 -15.96
CA GLN A 537 17.82 -4.65 -16.67
C GLN A 537 16.36 -5.11 -16.70
N CYS A 538 15.48 -4.49 -15.90
CA CYS A 538 14.07 -4.86 -15.84
C CYS A 538 13.26 -4.13 -16.93
N HIS A 539 12.82 -4.86 -17.95
CA HIS A 539 12.12 -4.32 -19.11
C HIS A 539 10.87 -3.49 -18.75
N PRO A 540 9.95 -3.94 -17.87
CA PRO A 540 8.83 -3.13 -17.41
C PRO A 540 9.22 -1.82 -16.75
N ILE A 541 10.30 -1.79 -15.95
CA ILE A 541 10.76 -0.57 -15.28
C ILE A 541 11.40 0.39 -16.27
N LEU A 542 12.20 -0.14 -17.20
CA LEU A 542 12.82 0.65 -18.25
C LEU A 542 11.75 1.26 -19.17
N LEU A 543 10.79 0.46 -19.64
CA LEU A 543 9.65 0.93 -20.44
C LEU A 543 8.80 1.95 -19.69
N ALA A 544 8.44 1.68 -18.43
CA ALA A 544 7.68 2.62 -17.61
C ALA A 544 8.42 3.96 -17.53
N THR A 545 9.72 3.94 -17.24
CA THR A 545 10.51 5.17 -17.17
C THR A 545 10.47 5.95 -18.49
N ILE A 546 10.61 5.28 -19.64
CA ILE A 546 10.59 5.92 -20.97
C ILE A 546 9.18 6.42 -21.37
N LEU A 547 8.12 5.81 -20.84
CA LEU A 547 6.74 6.22 -21.04
C LEU A 547 6.31 7.42 -20.17
N HIS A 548 7.23 7.98 -19.38
CA HIS A 548 6.96 9.22 -18.65
C HIS A 548 7.18 10.46 -19.56
N PRO A 549 6.14 11.29 -19.80
CA PRO A 549 6.22 12.39 -20.76
C PRO A 549 7.14 13.56 -20.35
N ALA A 550 7.66 13.59 -19.12
CA ALA A 550 8.61 14.64 -18.72
C ALA A 550 10.04 14.40 -19.23
N TRP A 551 10.46 13.13 -19.35
CA TRP A 551 11.85 12.81 -19.70
C TRP A 551 12.02 11.84 -20.85
N ARG A 552 11.06 10.93 -21.08
CA ARG A 552 11.13 9.95 -22.18
C ARG A 552 12.47 9.22 -22.21
N LEU A 553 13.16 9.21 -23.35
CA LEU A 553 14.52 8.68 -23.48
C LEU A 553 15.60 9.59 -22.86
N GLY A 554 15.29 10.86 -22.60
CA GLY A 554 16.24 11.86 -22.10
C GLY A 554 16.85 11.50 -20.75
N LEU A 555 16.07 10.95 -19.81
CA LEU A 555 16.62 10.51 -18.52
C LEU A 555 17.66 9.40 -18.70
N ILE A 556 17.38 8.44 -19.59
CA ILE A 556 18.31 7.33 -19.88
C ILE A 556 19.55 7.87 -20.60
N GLN A 557 19.37 8.77 -21.57
CA GLN A 557 20.49 9.36 -22.31
C GLN A 557 21.43 10.18 -21.41
N ASP A 558 20.89 10.91 -20.44
CA ASP A 558 21.65 11.75 -19.51
C ASP A 558 22.31 10.91 -18.41
N LYS A 559 21.55 10.03 -17.73
CA LYS A 559 22.03 9.36 -16.50
C LYS A 559 22.47 7.92 -16.69
N TYR A 560 22.08 7.27 -17.79
CA TYR A 560 22.27 5.84 -18.04
C TYR A 560 22.66 5.56 -19.49
N LEU A 561 23.62 6.34 -20.02
CA LEU A 561 23.96 6.34 -21.45
C LEU A 561 24.23 4.94 -22.01
N GLU A 562 24.84 4.04 -21.22
CA GLU A 562 25.12 2.65 -21.60
C GLU A 562 23.86 1.84 -21.94
N HIS A 563 22.70 2.23 -21.40
CA HIS A 563 21.41 1.55 -21.58
C HIS A 563 20.53 2.21 -22.66
N ILE A 564 20.99 3.29 -23.32
CA ILE A 564 20.15 4.03 -24.27
C ILE A 564 19.74 3.20 -25.50
N ASN A 565 20.63 2.34 -26.00
CA ASN A 565 20.34 1.50 -27.15
C ASN A 565 19.31 0.43 -26.80
N VAL A 566 19.49 -0.23 -25.66
CA VAL A 566 18.53 -1.19 -25.10
C VAL A 566 17.15 -0.54 -24.90
N ALA A 567 17.12 0.65 -24.31
CA ALA A 567 15.90 1.43 -24.11
C ALA A 567 15.17 1.75 -25.44
N LYS A 568 15.90 2.17 -26.47
CA LYS A 568 15.35 2.47 -27.80
C LYS A 568 14.79 1.23 -28.47
N GLU A 569 15.55 0.14 -28.49
CA GLU A 569 15.14 -1.13 -29.09
C GLU A 569 13.90 -1.71 -28.39
N LEU A 570 13.86 -1.64 -27.07
CA LEU A 570 12.74 -2.09 -26.26
C LEU A 570 11.47 -1.28 -26.55
N LEU A 571 11.57 0.06 -26.60
CA LEU A 571 10.44 0.93 -26.94
C LEU A 571 9.93 0.68 -28.36
N GLN A 572 10.83 0.56 -29.34
CA GLN A 572 10.48 0.28 -30.74
C GLN A 572 9.79 -1.08 -30.90
N SER A 573 10.32 -2.11 -30.22
CA SER A 573 9.77 -3.46 -30.25
C SER A 573 8.37 -3.51 -29.63
N ALA A 574 8.19 -2.88 -28.47
CA ALA A 574 6.90 -2.77 -27.81
C ALA A 574 5.87 -2.03 -28.68
N PHE A 575 6.27 -0.89 -29.27
CA PHE A 575 5.42 -0.11 -30.17
C PHE A 575 5.00 -0.91 -31.42
N LYS A 576 5.94 -1.63 -32.04
CA LYS A 576 5.68 -2.48 -33.20
C LYS A 576 4.69 -3.60 -32.86
N ALA A 577 4.90 -4.29 -31.74
CA ALA A 577 4.01 -5.36 -31.28
C ALA A 577 2.58 -4.85 -31.06
N LYS A 578 2.41 -3.68 -30.43
CA LYS A 578 1.10 -3.06 -30.21
C LYS A 578 0.44 -2.62 -31.51
N SER A 579 1.22 -2.02 -32.42
CA SER A 579 0.76 -1.61 -33.75
C SER A 579 0.26 -2.80 -34.58
N GLU A 580 0.97 -3.93 -34.55
CA GLU A 580 0.57 -5.14 -35.25
C GLU A 580 -0.67 -5.79 -34.63
N ALA A 581 -0.78 -5.82 -33.31
CA ALA A 581 -1.97 -6.29 -32.61
C ALA A 581 -3.21 -5.46 -33.00
N HIS A 582 -3.07 -4.14 -33.03
CA HIS A 582 -4.16 -3.23 -33.40
C HIS A 582 -4.58 -3.37 -34.87
N LYS A 583 -3.63 -3.57 -35.80
CA LYS A 583 -3.91 -3.87 -37.22
C LYS A 583 -4.72 -5.16 -37.40
N LYS A 584 -4.51 -6.17 -36.55
CA LYS A 584 -5.30 -7.41 -36.58
C LYS A 584 -6.75 -7.21 -36.12
N MET A 585 -7.03 -6.13 -35.37
CA MET A 585 -8.34 -5.86 -34.76
C MET A 585 -9.21 -4.85 -35.54
N THR A 586 -8.64 -4.06 -36.47
CA THR A 586 -9.34 -2.90 -37.09
C THR A 586 -9.30 -2.90 -38.62
N PRO A 587 -10.46 -2.83 -39.33
CA PRO A 587 -10.54 -2.39 -40.73
C PRO A 587 -10.53 -0.84 -40.84
N GLN A 588 -9.46 -0.30 -41.45
CA GLN A 588 -9.11 1.08 -41.92
C GLN A 588 -9.93 2.38 -41.59
N ALA A 589 -9.14 3.42 -41.22
CA ALA A 589 -9.25 4.91 -41.34
C ALA A 589 -10.16 5.70 -40.33
N THR A 590 -9.89 6.93 -39.82
CA THR A 590 -9.13 8.12 -40.31
C THR A 590 -8.82 9.14 -39.17
N ASN A 591 -7.80 10.00 -39.33
CA ASN A 591 -7.24 11.02 -38.41
C ASN A 591 -8.11 12.29 -38.15
N LEU A 592 -7.90 12.98 -37.01
CA LEU A 592 -8.23 14.40 -36.75
C LEU A 592 -7.33 15.02 -35.63
N GLU A 593 -6.98 16.31 -35.80
CA GLU A 593 -5.86 17.07 -35.19
C GLU A 593 -6.14 17.80 -33.84
N SER A 594 -5.08 18.35 -33.22
CA SER A 594 -5.00 19.05 -31.90
C SER A 594 -4.43 20.48 -31.99
N PRO A 595 -4.56 21.32 -30.94
CA PRO A 595 -3.39 22.14 -30.51
C PRO A 595 -3.31 22.53 -29.01
N GLY A 596 -2.08 22.85 -28.53
CA GLY A 596 -1.82 23.80 -27.41
C GLY A 596 -0.61 23.51 -26.48
N GLU A 597 0.43 24.37 -26.50
CA GLU A 597 1.73 24.32 -25.79
C GLU A 597 1.75 24.98 -24.37
N SER A 598 2.78 24.69 -23.54
CA SER A 598 3.11 25.40 -22.27
C SER A 598 4.60 25.32 -21.86
N ASP A 599 5.00 26.33 -21.06
CA ASP A 599 6.30 26.83 -20.57
C ASP A 599 7.28 25.89 -19.81
N GLY A 600 8.57 26.27 -19.86
CA GLY A 600 9.74 25.49 -19.43
C GLY A 600 10.29 25.75 -18.01
N ASP A 601 10.91 24.69 -17.45
CA ASP A 601 11.63 24.65 -16.16
C ASP A 601 12.79 23.62 -16.25
N GLU A 602 13.79 23.72 -15.36
CA GLU A 602 15.18 23.19 -15.39
C GLU A 602 15.39 21.65 -15.54
N PHE A 603 14.34 20.87 -15.82
CA PHE A 603 14.42 19.43 -16.18
C PHE A 603 13.86 19.19 -17.59
N ASN A 604 14.24 20.07 -18.52
CA ASN A 604 13.65 20.15 -19.85
C ASN A 604 14.64 19.72 -20.93
N TYR A 605 14.44 18.52 -21.47
CA TYR A 605 15.35 17.87 -22.42
C TYR A 605 14.91 18.08 -23.90
N TYR A 606 14.52 19.28 -24.32
CA TYR A 606 14.16 19.53 -25.74
C TYR A 606 15.39 19.74 -26.65
N PRO A 607 15.36 19.27 -27.91
CA PRO A 607 16.27 19.72 -28.97
C PRO A 607 15.73 20.95 -29.74
N GLU A 608 16.64 21.82 -30.22
CA GLU A 608 16.30 22.93 -31.13
C GLU A 608 15.74 22.41 -32.46
N LYS A 609 14.57 22.95 -32.87
CA LYS A 609 13.85 22.58 -34.10
C LYS A 609 14.73 22.80 -35.34
N SER A 610 15.16 21.72 -35.99
CA SER A 610 15.58 21.76 -37.39
C SER A 610 14.66 20.87 -38.23
N GLY A 611 14.03 21.50 -39.23
CA GLY A 611 13.42 20.90 -40.42
C GLY A 611 12.45 19.73 -40.23
N ALA A 612 11.15 19.99 -40.38
CA ALA A 612 10.14 18.95 -40.54
C ALA A 612 10.49 18.03 -41.73
N SER A 613 10.75 16.75 -41.47
CA SER A 613 10.77 15.69 -42.48
C SER A 613 9.46 14.90 -42.41
N GLN A 614 8.88 14.61 -43.58
CA GLN A 614 7.61 13.90 -43.80
C GLN A 614 7.67 12.38 -43.46
N GLU A 615 8.20 12.01 -42.29
CA GLU A 615 8.21 10.64 -41.75
C GLU A 615 7.66 10.61 -40.31
N ASP A 616 6.51 11.23 -40.12
CA ASP A 616 5.89 11.48 -38.81
C ASP A 616 5.21 10.21 -38.25
N THR A 617 6.03 9.21 -37.90
CA THR A 617 5.56 8.08 -37.10
C THR A 617 5.15 8.58 -35.71
N GLU A 618 4.04 8.07 -35.19
CA GLU A 618 3.53 8.33 -33.84
C GLU A 618 4.63 8.27 -32.77
N LEU A 619 5.53 7.28 -32.89
CA LEU A 619 6.67 7.10 -32.02
C LEU A 619 7.68 8.23 -32.07
N LYS A 620 7.95 8.78 -33.25
CA LYS A 620 8.82 9.95 -33.41
C LYS A 620 8.23 11.18 -32.72
N LYS A 621 6.93 11.44 -32.90
CA LYS A 621 6.24 12.56 -32.22
C LYS A 621 6.33 12.48 -30.70
N TYR A 622 6.16 11.27 -30.16
CA TYR A 622 6.35 11.05 -28.73
C TYR A 622 7.80 11.34 -28.33
N ILE A 623 8.78 10.69 -28.96
CA ILE A 623 10.22 10.82 -28.61
C ILE A 623 10.70 12.28 -28.72
N ASP A 624 10.31 13.00 -29.77
CA ASP A 624 10.69 14.38 -30.04
C ASP A 624 10.11 15.39 -29.03
N GLY A 625 9.29 14.91 -28.09
CA GLY A 625 8.88 15.71 -26.94
C GLY A 625 7.56 16.46 -27.13
N GLN A 626 6.74 16.10 -28.12
CA GLN A 626 5.44 16.75 -28.29
C GLN A 626 4.55 16.55 -27.04
N TRP A 627 3.85 17.62 -26.65
CA TRP A 627 2.96 17.70 -25.47
C TRP A 627 3.68 17.40 -24.14
N PRO A 628 4.45 18.33 -23.60
CA PRO A 628 5.24 18.06 -22.39
C PRO A 628 4.41 17.93 -21.12
N LEU A 629 5.02 17.32 -20.12
CA LEU A 629 4.53 17.24 -18.75
C LEU A 629 5.66 17.59 -17.80
N SER A 630 5.36 18.36 -16.74
CA SER A 630 6.30 18.57 -15.64
C SER A 630 6.58 17.24 -14.91
N LYS A 631 7.76 17.10 -14.30
CA LYS A 631 8.09 15.95 -13.43
C LYS A 631 7.09 15.71 -12.28
N LYS A 632 6.41 16.77 -11.82
CA LYS A 632 5.37 16.70 -10.77
C LYS A 632 3.96 16.52 -11.34
N GLY A 633 3.85 16.51 -12.67
CA GLY A 633 2.58 16.36 -13.36
C GLY A 633 2.06 14.93 -13.26
N ASP A 634 0.75 14.77 -13.34
CA ASP A 634 0.12 13.46 -13.31
C ASP A 634 0.25 12.79 -14.69
N ALA A 635 1.25 11.92 -14.83
CA ALA A 635 1.51 11.19 -16.06
C ALA A 635 0.33 10.30 -16.49
N LEU A 636 -0.43 9.78 -15.53
CA LEU A 636 -1.58 8.92 -15.82
C LEU A 636 -2.76 9.72 -16.36
N GLN A 637 -2.99 10.92 -15.83
CA GLN A 637 -3.98 11.83 -16.42
C GLN A 637 -3.53 12.34 -17.78
N TRP A 638 -2.24 12.64 -17.94
CA TRP A 638 -1.68 13.02 -19.24
C TRP A 638 -1.96 11.95 -20.30
N TRP A 639 -1.72 10.66 -19.98
CA TRP A 639 -2.04 9.55 -20.88
C TRP A 639 -3.54 9.34 -21.11
N LYS A 640 -4.42 9.75 -20.20
CA LYS A 640 -5.88 9.63 -20.41
C LYS A 640 -6.43 10.68 -21.36
N VAL A 641 -5.83 11.88 -21.36
CA VAL A 641 -6.25 13.01 -22.20
C VAL A 641 -5.31 13.22 -23.39
N SER A 642 -4.36 12.31 -23.59
CA SER A 642 -3.38 12.41 -24.66
C SER A 642 -4.06 12.40 -26.03
N PRO A 643 -3.48 13.08 -27.03
CA PRO A 643 -4.04 13.13 -28.37
C PRO A 643 -4.25 11.73 -28.95
N ALA A 644 -5.31 11.57 -29.76
CA ALA A 644 -5.55 10.35 -30.53
C ALA A 644 -4.39 9.97 -31.47
N THR A 645 -3.45 10.91 -31.71
CA THR A 645 -2.23 10.67 -32.48
C THR A 645 -1.18 9.84 -31.75
N LEU A 646 -1.39 9.49 -30.47
CA LEU A 646 -0.54 8.59 -29.65
C LEU A 646 -1.25 7.26 -29.31
N LEU A 647 -2.13 6.79 -30.19
CA LEU A 647 -3.03 5.64 -29.95
C LEU A 647 -2.35 4.32 -29.56
N HIS A 648 -1.20 3.99 -30.17
CA HIS A 648 -0.50 2.73 -29.92
C HIS A 648 0.57 2.85 -28.83
N ILE A 649 1.05 4.06 -28.53
CA ILE A 649 1.93 4.30 -27.38
C ILE A 649 1.12 4.34 -26.08
N GLN A 650 -0.09 4.90 -26.14
CA GLN A 650 -1.10 4.82 -25.09
C GLN A 650 -1.57 3.37 -24.89
#